data_AF-A0A086K731-F1
#
_entry.id   AF-A0A086K731-F1
#
_cell.length_a   1.000
_cell.length_b   1.000
_cell.length_c   1.000
_cell.angle_alpha   90.00
_cell.angle_beta   90.00
_cell.angle_gamma   90.00
#
_symmetry.space_group_name_H-M   'P 1'
#
loop_
_entity.id
_entity.type
_entity.pdbx_description
1 polymer ?
#
loop_
_entity_poly.entity_id
_entity_poly.type
_entity_poly.pdbx_seq_one_letter_code
_entity_poly.pdbx_strand_id
1 'polypeptide(L)'
;MLGYFCLVFNCSESVDLYILEKVFAGVAASGCWTCLDEFNRLDVDVLSVVAQQLQTLRHCLLKEESRGLGAQVRGDAKSGRDSFLSASRLTRVLPSSAIFITMNPGYAGRTELPDNLKLLFRNVAMVVPDYTAIAEILLFSEGFADAKRLAEKLIKLYKSCSEQLSQQAHYDFGLRSVKTVLLLAGELRRQDPSANEESLLIRAICDANEPKFVEEDLPLFYSTLSDFFPSYCGEAESDEEFKDAYFAAVEERGLQASASSLTATRQLSQLLLARMGTVLLGAPMSGKSTAILLLADILSRLARSPKRMNASKRSASRRRRPAGRQRAAEAFSGRFASRTSRASFAAVRARGRRRTAEAESAEESEEASDEESEESSEEESEGGMENEEGDAEPAAGGGNEMYAVYYRVVNPKALSISALFGKVDSLTQEWSDGVAARMVREFAATETGSPKWIVFDGPVDSLWIESMNTALDDNQMLCLPNGERIKLRPEMRLLFEVTDLQAASPATISRCGMLHFPSRGVSWESLVRSWLNRLPHDPFTEELREDLFEYFRLVVPATLTHFQAETLESEIASPLLSLVSSLCNILQAVLHIPLDPAAEQRLESDGPKDDRAFNAGMHTPQQIRRFLHACLVCCSLCSLL
;
A
#
# COMPACT_ATOMS: atom_id res chain seq x y z
N MET A 1 -24.02 -15.07 13.49
CA MET A 1 -25.15 -15.93 13.92
C MET A 1 -25.16 -16.21 15.42
N LEU A 2 -24.10 -16.79 16.02
CA LEU A 2 -24.13 -17.21 17.43
C LEU A 2 -23.85 -16.12 18.48
N GLY A 3 -23.39 -14.93 18.08
CA GLY A 3 -23.14 -13.81 19.01
C GLY A 3 -21.87 -13.90 19.87
N TYR A 4 -21.07 -14.97 19.73
CA TYR A 4 -19.79 -15.09 20.42
C TYR A 4 -18.74 -14.09 19.89
N PHE A 5 -17.97 -13.52 20.81
CA PHE A 5 -16.74 -12.79 20.48
C PHE A 5 -15.68 -13.79 20.02
N CYS A 6 -15.13 -13.59 18.82
CA CYS A 6 -14.07 -14.42 18.26
C CYS A 6 -12.82 -13.58 18.02
N LEU A 7 -11.74 -13.90 18.73
CA LEU A 7 -10.43 -13.30 18.56
C LEU A 7 -9.68 -14.05 17.45
N VAL A 8 -9.44 -13.40 16.31
CA VAL A 8 -8.51 -13.94 15.30
C VAL A 8 -7.12 -13.43 15.60
N PHE A 9 -6.14 -14.33 15.68
CA PHE A 9 -4.74 -14.04 15.94
C PHE A 9 -3.89 -14.75 14.89
N ASN A 10 -3.11 -13.99 14.11
CA ASN A 10 -2.24 -14.56 13.09
C ASN A 10 -0.90 -15.00 13.71
N CYS A 11 -0.54 -16.26 13.57
CA CYS A 11 0.72 -16.80 14.08
C CYS A 11 1.87 -16.50 13.11
N SER A 12 3.01 -16.13 13.67
CA SER A 12 4.30 -16.03 12.98
C SER A 12 5.38 -16.69 13.82
N GLU A 13 6.53 -16.98 13.21
CA GLU A 13 7.70 -17.55 13.91
C GLU A 13 8.13 -16.71 15.12
N SER A 14 7.90 -15.39 15.07
CA SER A 14 8.21 -14.44 16.16
C SER A 14 7.23 -14.41 17.34
N VAL A 15 6.26 -15.33 17.42
CA VAL A 15 5.27 -15.35 18.51
C VAL A 15 5.78 -16.13 19.72
N ASP A 16 6.15 -15.39 20.77
CA ASP A 16 6.58 -15.97 22.05
C ASP A 16 5.48 -16.75 22.78
N LEU A 17 5.90 -17.79 23.51
CA LEU A 17 5.05 -18.56 24.43
C LEU A 17 4.25 -17.69 25.41
N TYR A 18 4.86 -16.62 25.91
CA TYR A 18 4.24 -15.67 26.83
C TYR A 18 3.01 -14.95 26.25
N ILE A 19 3.00 -14.69 24.93
CA ILE A 19 1.87 -14.08 24.23
C ILE A 19 0.73 -15.09 24.12
N LEU A 20 1.04 -16.32 23.70
CA LEU A 20 0.05 -17.40 23.60
C LEU A 20 -0.55 -17.76 24.96
N GLU A 21 0.24 -17.79 26.03
CA GLU A 21 -0.25 -17.95 27.41
C GLU A 21 -1.28 -16.90 27.80
N LYS A 22 -1.02 -15.61 27.50
CA LYS A 22 -1.98 -14.53 27.74
C LYS A 22 -3.25 -14.69 26.91
N VAL A 23 -3.13 -15.08 25.64
CA VAL A 23 -4.28 -15.34 24.76
C VAL A 23 -5.13 -16.47 25.32
N PHE A 24 -4.54 -17.62 25.64
CA PHE A 24 -5.27 -18.77 26.20
C PHE A 24 -5.88 -18.47 27.57
N ALA A 25 -5.16 -17.75 28.44
CA ALA A 25 -5.69 -17.34 29.74
C ALA A 25 -6.89 -16.38 29.60
N GLY A 26 -6.79 -15.41 28.68
CA GLY A 26 -7.89 -14.50 28.34
C GLY A 26 -9.11 -15.24 27.77
N VAL A 27 -8.89 -16.20 26.88
CA VAL A 27 -9.94 -17.05 26.28
C VAL A 27 -10.64 -17.90 27.35
N ALA A 28 -9.88 -18.56 28.22
CA ALA A 28 -10.41 -19.38 29.30
C ALA A 28 -11.22 -18.56 30.34
N ALA A 29 -10.73 -17.38 30.71
CA ALA A 29 -11.37 -16.52 31.71
C ALA A 29 -12.59 -15.75 31.19
N SER A 30 -12.58 -15.33 29.91
CA SER A 30 -13.69 -14.59 29.28
C SER A 30 -14.73 -15.49 28.60
N GLY A 31 -14.40 -16.75 28.33
CA GLY A 31 -15.29 -17.68 27.62
C GLY A 31 -15.51 -17.33 26.16
N CYS A 32 -14.61 -16.55 25.55
CA CYS A 32 -14.67 -16.18 24.14
C CYS A 32 -14.12 -17.29 23.24
N TRP A 33 -14.26 -17.11 21.93
CA TRP A 33 -13.63 -18.00 20.94
C TRP A 33 -12.32 -17.37 20.47
N THR A 34 -11.34 -18.19 20.09
CA THR A 34 -10.13 -17.74 19.42
C THR A 34 -9.85 -18.60 18.20
N CYS A 35 -9.36 -17.98 17.13
CA CYS A 35 -8.88 -18.64 15.93
C CYS A 35 -7.42 -18.26 15.73
N LEU A 36 -6.52 -19.21 15.91
CA LEU A 36 -5.10 -19.05 15.59
C LEU A 36 -4.92 -19.32 14.09
N ASP A 37 -4.75 -18.26 13.32
CA ASP A 37 -4.53 -18.33 11.87
C ASP A 37 -3.06 -18.67 11.60
N GLU A 38 -2.80 -19.48 10.57
CA GLU A 38 -1.46 -19.98 10.21
C GLU A 38 -0.70 -20.64 11.39
N PHE A 39 -1.41 -21.36 12.27
CA PHE A 39 -0.87 -21.92 13.51
C PHE A 39 0.36 -22.82 13.31
N ASN A 40 0.53 -23.39 12.11
CA ASN A 40 1.67 -24.20 11.73
C ASN A 40 2.90 -23.40 11.22
N ARG A 41 2.98 -22.10 11.57
CA ARG A 41 4.19 -21.25 11.45
C ARG A 41 4.93 -21.05 12.78
N LEU A 42 4.42 -21.61 13.88
CA LEU A 42 5.11 -21.57 15.17
C LEU A 42 6.23 -22.61 15.21
N ASP A 43 7.32 -22.30 15.92
CA ASP A 43 8.41 -23.24 16.14
C ASP A 43 7.95 -24.52 16.84
N VAL A 44 8.61 -25.64 16.52
CA VAL A 44 8.27 -26.99 17.05
C VAL A 44 8.37 -27.03 18.57
N ASP A 45 9.30 -26.28 19.16
CA ASP A 45 9.47 -26.16 20.61
C ASP A 45 8.29 -25.41 21.26
N VAL A 46 7.85 -24.29 20.65
CA VAL A 46 6.67 -23.52 21.06
C VAL A 46 5.42 -24.39 20.96
N LEU A 47 5.21 -25.08 19.84
CA LEU A 47 4.09 -25.99 19.62
C LEU A 47 4.03 -27.12 20.66
N SER A 48 5.20 -27.66 21.05
CA SER A 48 5.29 -28.74 22.04
C SER A 48 4.83 -28.29 23.44
N VAL A 49 5.22 -27.08 23.85
CA VAL A 49 4.79 -26.48 25.13
C VAL A 49 3.30 -26.09 25.09
N VAL A 50 2.84 -25.50 23.98
CA VAL A 50 1.42 -25.18 23.74
C VAL A 50 0.53 -26.42 23.81
N ALA A 51 0.99 -27.58 23.31
CA ALA A 51 0.24 -28.83 23.42
C ALA A 51 -0.05 -29.22 24.88
N GLN A 52 0.91 -29.02 25.79
CA GLN A 52 0.74 -29.27 27.22
C GLN A 52 -0.24 -28.28 27.87
N GLN A 53 -0.22 -27.00 27.47
CA GLN A 53 -1.18 -25.98 27.92
C GLN A 53 -2.62 -26.35 27.51
N LEU A 54 -2.81 -26.67 26.22
CA LEU A 54 -4.11 -27.04 25.65
C LEU A 54 -4.65 -28.35 26.25
N GLN A 55 -3.80 -29.35 26.51
CA GLN A 55 -4.18 -30.55 27.27
C GLN A 55 -4.69 -30.20 28.67
N THR A 56 -3.99 -29.30 29.37
CA THR A 56 -4.37 -28.92 30.74
C THR A 56 -5.70 -28.16 30.76
N LEU A 57 -5.91 -27.22 29.83
CA LEU A 57 -7.18 -26.51 29.67
C LEU A 57 -8.34 -27.46 29.32
N ARG A 58 -8.12 -28.39 28.38
CA ARG A 58 -9.11 -29.44 28.03
C ARG A 58 -9.47 -30.31 29.23
N HIS A 59 -8.50 -30.71 30.06
CA HIS A 59 -8.76 -31.45 31.28
C HIS A 59 -9.51 -30.63 32.35
N CYS A 60 -9.33 -29.31 32.41
CA CYS A 60 -10.10 -28.44 33.30
C CYS A 60 -11.56 -28.33 32.84
N LEU A 61 -11.79 -28.05 31.54
CA LEU A 61 -13.13 -27.96 30.96
C LEU A 61 -13.95 -29.25 31.17
N LEU A 62 -13.38 -30.41 30.86
CA LEU A 62 -14.05 -31.71 31.06
C LEU A 62 -14.38 -32.00 32.54
N LYS A 63 -13.56 -31.50 33.47
CA LYS A 63 -13.81 -31.62 34.92
C LYS A 63 -14.91 -30.66 35.41
N GLU A 64 -15.07 -29.48 34.81
CA GLU A 64 -16.17 -28.57 35.10
C GLU A 64 -17.51 -29.08 34.54
N GLU A 65 -17.54 -29.59 33.30
CA GLU A 65 -18.73 -30.26 32.75
C GLU A 65 -19.21 -31.41 33.66
N SER A 66 -18.26 -32.18 34.21
CA SER A 66 -18.53 -33.28 35.15
C SER A 66 -18.99 -32.82 36.55
N ARG A 67 -18.92 -31.52 36.87
CA ARG A 67 -19.21 -30.97 38.21
C ARG A 67 -20.41 -30.00 38.25
N GLY A 68 -20.93 -29.59 37.10
CA GLY A 68 -22.06 -28.68 36.99
C GLY A 68 -21.68 -27.21 37.23
N LEU A 69 -22.48 -26.29 36.66
CA LEU A 69 -22.20 -24.85 36.71
C LEU A 69 -22.19 -24.32 38.15
N GLY A 70 -21.04 -23.78 38.59
CA GLY A 70 -20.96 -22.90 39.76
C GLY A 70 -19.99 -23.30 40.88
N ALA A 71 -19.25 -24.39 40.76
CA ALA A 71 -18.26 -24.79 41.78
C ALA A 71 -17.03 -23.88 41.77
N GLN A 72 -16.90 -23.00 42.77
CA GLN A 72 -15.71 -22.17 42.99
C GLN A 72 -14.48 -23.05 43.24
N VAL A 73 -13.39 -22.83 42.49
CA VAL A 73 -12.13 -23.60 42.63
C VAL A 73 -11.43 -23.24 43.95
N ARG A 74 -11.82 -23.91 45.04
CA ARG A 74 -10.97 -24.02 46.23
C ARG A 74 -9.85 -25.01 45.93
N GLY A 75 -8.63 -24.51 45.79
CA GLY A 75 -7.47 -25.34 45.51
C GLY A 75 -7.07 -26.20 46.70
N ASP A 76 -7.09 -27.52 46.52
CA ASP A 76 -6.42 -28.46 47.42
C ASP A 76 -4.90 -28.33 47.23
N ALA A 77 -4.28 -27.44 48.00
CA ALA A 77 -2.86 -27.08 47.93
C ALA A 77 -1.91 -28.17 48.49
N LYS A 78 -2.08 -29.44 48.09
CA LYS A 78 -1.32 -30.60 48.62
C LYS A 78 -0.83 -31.63 47.60
N SER A 79 -0.80 -31.33 46.30
CA SER A 79 -0.12 -32.17 45.32
C SER A 79 0.61 -31.36 44.26
N GLY A 80 1.94 -31.53 44.18
CA GLY A 80 2.82 -31.11 43.07
C GLY A 80 2.89 -29.60 42.77
N ARG A 81 4.07 -29.00 42.89
CA ARG A 81 4.35 -27.65 42.36
C ARG A 81 4.48 -27.61 40.82
N ASP A 82 4.30 -28.76 40.17
CA ASP A 82 4.67 -29.02 38.78
C ASP A 82 3.45 -29.07 37.84
N SER A 83 2.51 -28.13 38.01
CA SER A 83 1.41 -27.91 37.05
C SER A 83 1.50 -26.52 36.43
N PHE A 84 1.63 -26.50 35.10
CA PHE A 84 2.11 -25.37 34.31
C PHE A 84 1.19 -24.13 34.35
N LEU A 85 -0.09 -24.29 34.71
CA LEU A 85 -1.04 -23.19 34.94
C LEU A 85 -0.80 -22.41 36.25
N SER A 86 0.31 -22.64 36.96
CA SER A 86 0.68 -21.88 38.16
C SER A 86 1.13 -20.44 37.85
N ALA A 87 1.69 -20.20 36.64
CA ALA A 87 2.16 -18.88 36.22
C ALA A 87 1.01 -17.88 35.98
N SER A 88 -0.07 -18.34 35.36
CA SER A 88 -1.32 -17.58 35.17
C SER A 88 -2.41 -18.18 36.06
N ARG A 89 -2.66 -17.58 37.23
CA ARG A 89 -3.69 -18.03 38.19
C ARG A 89 -5.10 -17.94 37.61
N LEU A 90 -5.50 -18.94 36.82
CA LEU A 90 -6.85 -19.08 36.29
C LEU A 90 -7.82 -19.45 37.42
N THR A 91 -8.44 -18.43 38.01
CA THR A 91 -9.43 -18.58 39.08
C THR A 91 -10.75 -19.20 38.64
N ARG A 92 -11.02 -19.21 37.32
CA ARG A 92 -12.24 -19.72 36.71
C ARG A 92 -11.98 -20.00 35.23
N VAL A 93 -12.53 -21.10 34.71
CA VAL A 93 -12.68 -21.34 33.28
C VAL A 93 -14.16 -21.16 32.92
N LEU A 94 -14.47 -20.80 31.68
CA LEU A 94 -15.84 -20.73 31.19
C LEU A 94 -16.07 -21.74 30.06
N PRO A 95 -17.11 -22.60 30.15
CA PRO A 95 -17.32 -23.69 29.18
C PRO A 95 -17.68 -23.23 27.76
N SER A 96 -17.95 -21.94 27.56
CA SER A 96 -18.15 -21.35 26.24
C SER A 96 -16.83 -21.11 25.47
N SER A 97 -15.67 -21.24 26.13
CA SER A 97 -14.37 -21.02 25.49
C SER A 97 -14.08 -22.05 24.40
N ALA A 98 -13.67 -21.60 23.21
CA ALA A 98 -13.29 -22.48 22.11
C ALA A 98 -12.01 -22.00 21.42
N ILE A 99 -11.15 -22.95 21.04
CA ILE A 99 -9.87 -22.69 20.37
C ILE A 99 -9.91 -23.40 19.01
N PHE A 100 -9.83 -22.61 17.95
CA PHE A 100 -9.71 -23.06 16.57
C PHE A 100 -8.30 -22.77 16.07
N ILE A 101 -7.82 -23.60 15.15
CA ILE A 101 -6.56 -23.40 14.44
C ILE A 101 -6.83 -23.49 12.94
N THR A 102 -6.13 -22.69 12.15
CA THR A 102 -6.03 -22.88 10.70
C THR A 102 -4.62 -23.36 10.34
N MET A 103 -4.53 -24.06 9.23
CA MET A 103 -3.28 -24.46 8.60
C MET A 103 -3.55 -24.62 7.11
N ASN A 104 -2.60 -24.20 6.28
CA ASN A 104 -2.56 -24.67 4.89
C ASN A 104 -1.26 -25.49 4.74
N PRO A 105 -1.33 -26.83 4.77
CA PRO A 105 -0.16 -27.70 4.65
C PRO A 105 0.48 -27.58 3.26
N GLY A 106 1.76 -27.92 3.15
CA GLY A 106 2.48 -27.94 1.86
C GLY A 106 3.01 -26.59 1.35
N TYR A 107 2.93 -25.52 2.14
CA TYR A 107 3.61 -24.25 1.85
C TYR A 107 4.98 -24.20 2.56
N ALA A 108 5.94 -23.50 1.95
CA ALA A 108 7.25 -23.25 2.54
C ALA A 108 7.14 -22.46 3.87
N GLY A 109 8.09 -22.67 4.78
CA GLY A 109 8.08 -22.02 6.11
C GLY A 109 6.97 -22.51 7.06
N ARG A 110 6.39 -23.70 6.81
CA ARG A 110 5.35 -24.28 7.68
C ARG A 110 5.74 -25.66 8.19
N THR A 111 5.66 -25.84 9.50
CA THR A 111 5.94 -27.11 10.19
C THR A 111 4.76 -28.06 10.11
N GLU A 112 4.99 -29.37 10.21
CA GLU A 112 3.91 -30.29 10.58
C GLU A 112 3.60 -30.18 12.08
N LEU A 113 2.33 -30.30 12.45
CA LEU A 113 1.96 -30.35 13.87
C LEU A 113 2.45 -31.66 14.51
N PRO A 114 3.02 -31.61 15.73
CA PRO A 114 3.26 -32.80 16.54
C PRO A 114 2.01 -33.65 16.76
N ASP A 115 2.14 -34.98 16.81
CA ASP A 115 0.99 -35.90 16.87
C ASP A 115 0.19 -35.78 18.17
N ASN A 116 0.86 -35.49 19.29
CA ASN A 116 0.22 -35.17 20.57
C ASN A 116 -0.68 -33.91 20.51
N LEU A 117 -0.40 -32.99 19.58
CA LEU A 117 -1.17 -31.77 19.32
C LEU A 117 -2.28 -32.01 18.30
N LYS A 118 -2.01 -32.79 17.23
CA LYS A 118 -3.03 -33.27 16.28
C LYS A 118 -4.20 -33.97 16.99
N LEU A 119 -3.94 -34.75 18.05
CA LEU A 119 -4.95 -35.43 18.88
C LEU A 119 -5.85 -34.49 19.73
N LEU A 120 -5.51 -33.20 19.85
CA LEU A 120 -6.32 -32.22 20.59
C LEU A 120 -7.42 -31.60 19.73
N PHE A 121 -7.21 -31.55 18.42
CA PHE A 121 -8.10 -30.88 17.49
C PHE A 121 -8.97 -31.88 16.71
N ARG A 122 -10.06 -31.37 16.13
CA ARG A 122 -10.89 -32.11 15.17
C ARG A 122 -10.57 -31.57 13.78
N ASN A 123 -10.12 -32.44 12.88
CA ASN A 123 -9.81 -32.03 11.51
C ASN A 123 -11.09 -31.65 10.76
N VAL A 124 -11.09 -30.48 10.15
CA VAL A 124 -12.15 -30.00 9.25
C VAL A 124 -11.50 -29.65 7.92
N ALA A 125 -11.78 -30.43 6.88
CA ALA A 125 -11.29 -30.16 5.54
C ALA A 125 -12.22 -29.14 4.85
N MET A 126 -11.69 -27.95 4.56
CA MET A 126 -12.40 -26.93 3.80
C MET A 126 -12.30 -27.25 2.30
N VAL A 127 -13.42 -27.61 1.68
CA VAL A 127 -13.50 -27.85 0.23
C VAL A 127 -13.56 -26.52 -0.51
N VAL A 128 -13.01 -26.47 -1.73
CA VAL A 128 -13.11 -25.28 -2.61
C VAL A 128 -14.59 -24.94 -2.84
N PRO A 129 -15.03 -23.70 -2.56
CA PRO A 129 -16.43 -23.32 -2.72
C PRO A 129 -16.79 -23.10 -4.19
N ASP A 130 -18.08 -23.15 -4.53
CA ASP A 130 -18.56 -22.75 -5.86
C ASP A 130 -18.44 -21.23 -6.04
N TYR A 131 -17.48 -20.82 -6.87
CA TYR A 131 -17.26 -19.40 -7.17
C TYR A 131 -18.45 -18.78 -7.93
N THR A 132 -19.25 -19.57 -8.65
CA THR A 132 -20.39 -19.10 -9.44
C THR A 132 -21.49 -18.57 -8.54
N ALA A 133 -21.90 -19.36 -7.54
CA ALA A 133 -22.90 -18.97 -6.55
C ALA A 133 -22.44 -17.75 -5.72
N ILE A 134 -21.16 -17.68 -5.36
CA ILE A 134 -20.60 -16.51 -4.65
C ILE A 134 -20.64 -15.28 -5.55
N ALA A 135 -20.28 -15.41 -6.82
CA ALA A 135 -20.27 -14.30 -7.76
C ALA A 135 -21.69 -13.77 -8.07
N GLU A 136 -22.68 -14.66 -8.22
CA GLU A 136 -24.09 -14.30 -8.38
C GLU A 136 -24.61 -13.48 -7.18
N ILE A 137 -24.36 -13.96 -5.95
CA ILE A 137 -24.79 -13.28 -4.72
C ILE A 137 -24.13 -11.90 -4.59
N LEU A 138 -22.83 -11.80 -4.88
CA LEU A 138 -22.10 -10.53 -4.82
C LEU A 138 -22.60 -9.53 -5.87
N LEU A 139 -22.69 -9.91 -7.14
CA LEU A 139 -23.24 -9.04 -8.20
C LEU A 139 -24.65 -8.55 -7.87
N PHE A 140 -25.52 -9.45 -7.38
CA PHE A 140 -26.86 -9.09 -6.96
C PHE A 140 -26.86 -8.08 -5.80
N SER A 141 -25.96 -8.26 -4.81
CA SER A 141 -25.81 -7.31 -3.69
C SER A 141 -25.24 -5.94 -4.10
N GLU A 142 -24.44 -5.89 -5.18
CA GLU A 142 -23.91 -4.65 -5.77
C GLU A 142 -24.90 -3.95 -6.72
N GLY A 143 -26.09 -4.53 -6.97
CA GLY A 143 -27.17 -3.92 -7.74
C GLY A 143 -27.21 -4.30 -9.23
N PHE A 144 -26.70 -5.47 -9.60
CA PHE A 144 -26.84 -6.03 -10.95
C PHE A 144 -28.12 -6.86 -11.08
N ALA A 145 -28.88 -6.65 -12.15
CA ALA A 145 -30.09 -7.39 -12.47
C ALA A 145 -29.80 -8.73 -13.18
N ASP A 146 -28.86 -8.78 -14.14
CA ASP A 146 -28.48 -10.01 -14.86
C ASP A 146 -27.33 -10.77 -14.15
N ALA A 147 -27.28 -10.66 -12.81
CA ALA A 147 -26.18 -11.12 -11.96
C ALA A 147 -25.78 -12.59 -12.20
N LYS A 148 -26.77 -13.48 -12.37
CA LYS A 148 -26.55 -14.92 -12.57
C LYS A 148 -25.79 -15.22 -13.87
N ARG A 149 -26.26 -14.66 -15.00
CA ARG A 149 -25.66 -14.89 -16.31
C ARG A 149 -24.26 -14.30 -16.39
N LEU A 150 -24.07 -13.11 -15.80
CA LEU A 150 -22.79 -12.43 -15.72
C LEU A 150 -21.79 -13.18 -14.83
N ALA A 151 -22.22 -13.73 -13.69
CA ALA A 151 -21.41 -14.61 -12.85
C ALA A 151 -20.97 -15.88 -13.59
N GLU A 152 -21.90 -16.56 -14.27
CA GLU A 152 -21.56 -17.74 -15.09
C GLU A 152 -20.54 -17.42 -16.19
N LYS A 153 -20.66 -16.28 -16.88
CA LYS A 153 -19.66 -15.83 -17.87
C LYS A 153 -18.29 -15.57 -17.21
N LEU A 154 -18.26 -14.82 -16.11
CA LEU A 154 -17.02 -14.44 -15.41
C LEU A 154 -16.22 -15.68 -14.96
N ILE A 155 -16.87 -16.65 -14.33
CA ILE A 155 -16.18 -17.86 -13.83
C ILE A 155 -15.70 -18.74 -14.98
N LYS A 156 -16.46 -18.85 -16.09
CA LYS A 156 -16.02 -19.58 -17.29
C LYS A 156 -14.84 -18.90 -17.97
N LEU A 157 -14.85 -17.56 -18.07
CA LEU A 157 -13.71 -16.76 -18.55
C LEU A 157 -12.46 -16.99 -17.69
N TYR A 158 -12.58 -16.85 -16.36
CA TYR A 158 -11.46 -17.05 -15.43
C TYR A 158 -10.86 -18.46 -15.52
N LYS A 159 -11.71 -19.48 -15.64
CA LYS A 159 -11.25 -20.85 -15.88
C LYS A 159 -10.48 -20.94 -17.21
N SER A 160 -11.04 -20.40 -18.30
CA SER A 160 -10.38 -20.38 -19.61
C SER A 160 -9.03 -19.68 -19.55
N CYS A 161 -8.92 -18.52 -18.89
CA CYS A 161 -7.66 -17.80 -18.70
C CYS A 161 -6.64 -18.63 -17.91
N SER A 162 -7.06 -19.35 -16.86
CA SER A 162 -6.16 -20.21 -16.08
C SER A 162 -5.63 -21.43 -16.85
N GLU A 163 -6.32 -21.85 -17.91
CA GLU A 163 -5.97 -22.99 -18.78
C GLU A 163 -5.23 -22.57 -20.06
N GLN A 164 -5.44 -21.33 -20.54
CA GLN A 164 -4.94 -20.82 -21.84
C GLN A 164 -3.74 -19.87 -21.74
N LEU A 165 -3.63 -19.08 -20.67
CA LEU A 165 -2.54 -18.11 -20.50
C LEU A 165 -1.28 -18.77 -19.94
N SER A 166 -0.14 -18.09 -20.07
CA SER A 166 1.12 -18.60 -19.54
C SER A 166 1.10 -18.77 -18.00
N GLN A 167 1.80 -19.78 -17.49
CA GLN A 167 1.84 -20.07 -16.05
C GLN A 167 2.81 -19.13 -15.33
N GLN A 168 2.31 -17.99 -14.88
CA GLN A 168 3.07 -16.99 -14.13
C GLN A 168 2.76 -17.04 -12.63
N ALA A 169 3.79 -16.88 -11.78
CA ALA A 169 3.64 -16.92 -10.32
C ALA A 169 2.70 -15.84 -9.74
N HIS A 170 2.48 -14.75 -10.47
CA HIS A 170 1.63 -13.62 -10.07
C HIS A 170 0.20 -13.67 -10.64
N TYR A 171 -0.14 -14.68 -11.44
CA TYR A 171 -1.49 -14.84 -11.97
C TYR A 171 -2.41 -15.45 -10.89
N ASP A 172 -3.41 -14.67 -10.47
CA ASP A 172 -4.45 -15.11 -9.53
C ASP A 172 -5.81 -15.10 -10.24
N PHE A 173 -6.35 -16.30 -10.46
CA PHE A 173 -7.74 -16.54 -10.91
C PHE A 173 -8.62 -17.13 -9.79
N GLY A 174 -8.12 -17.12 -8.55
CA GLY A 174 -8.84 -17.58 -7.36
C GLY A 174 -9.91 -16.61 -6.88
N LEU A 175 -10.61 -17.03 -5.82
CA LEU A 175 -11.77 -16.30 -5.27
C LEU A 175 -11.47 -14.84 -4.86
N ARG A 176 -10.20 -14.53 -4.49
CA ARG A 176 -9.78 -13.16 -4.12
C ARG A 176 -9.73 -12.24 -5.33
N SER A 177 -9.18 -12.70 -6.44
CA SER A 177 -9.19 -11.99 -7.73
C SER A 177 -10.64 -11.78 -8.22
N VAL A 178 -11.47 -12.83 -8.16
CA VAL A 178 -12.91 -12.75 -8.46
C VAL A 178 -13.60 -11.70 -7.56
N LYS A 179 -13.48 -11.77 -6.22
CA LYS A 179 -14.04 -10.78 -5.28
C LYS A 179 -13.63 -9.34 -5.65
N THR A 180 -12.37 -9.14 -6.08
CA THR A 180 -11.89 -7.81 -6.49
C THR A 180 -12.65 -7.28 -7.70
N VAL A 181 -12.78 -8.08 -8.78
CA VAL A 181 -13.53 -7.69 -9.98
C VAL A 181 -14.97 -7.34 -9.64
N LEU A 182 -15.62 -8.14 -8.80
CA LEU A 182 -17.03 -7.94 -8.44
C LEU A 182 -17.26 -6.67 -7.63
N LEU A 183 -16.40 -6.37 -6.66
CA LEU A 183 -16.46 -5.11 -5.90
C LEU A 183 -16.17 -3.90 -6.79
N LEU A 184 -15.22 -4.01 -7.72
CA LEU A 184 -14.92 -2.95 -8.69
C LEU A 184 -16.10 -2.72 -9.65
N ALA A 185 -16.73 -3.78 -10.16
CA ALA A 185 -17.93 -3.69 -10.99
C ALA A 185 -19.09 -3.00 -10.24
N GLY A 186 -19.25 -3.31 -8.95
CA GLY A 186 -20.20 -2.63 -8.06
C GLY A 186 -19.88 -1.16 -7.79
N GLU A 187 -18.60 -0.79 -7.71
CA GLU A 187 -18.19 0.61 -7.62
C GLU A 187 -18.50 1.37 -8.92
N LEU A 188 -18.12 0.81 -10.08
CA LEU A 188 -18.47 1.39 -11.38
C LEU A 188 -20.00 1.52 -11.55
N ARG A 189 -20.78 0.54 -11.08
CA ARG A 189 -22.25 0.59 -11.06
C ARG A 189 -22.82 1.71 -10.19
N ARG A 190 -22.14 2.08 -9.10
CA ARG A 190 -22.50 3.26 -8.27
C ARG A 190 -22.14 4.58 -8.96
N GLN A 191 -21.07 4.60 -9.75
CA GLN A 191 -20.64 5.79 -10.50
C GLN A 191 -21.55 6.06 -11.71
N ASP A 192 -21.91 5.02 -12.48
CA ASP A 192 -22.92 5.08 -13.53
C ASP A 192 -24.02 4.00 -13.36
N PRO A 193 -25.14 4.34 -12.68
CA PRO A 193 -26.30 3.47 -12.55
C PRO A 193 -27.11 3.26 -13.85
N SER A 194 -26.77 3.95 -14.95
CA SER A 194 -27.47 3.88 -16.23
C SER A 194 -26.74 3.06 -17.30
N ALA A 195 -25.42 2.87 -17.14
CA ALA A 195 -24.61 2.05 -18.02
C ALA A 195 -25.07 0.59 -18.09
N ASN A 196 -24.71 -0.07 -19.19
CA ASN A 196 -24.94 -1.50 -19.42
C ASN A 196 -24.14 -2.34 -18.41
N GLU A 197 -24.83 -3.22 -17.70
CA GLU A 197 -24.23 -4.13 -16.71
C GLU A 197 -23.13 -5.02 -17.29
N GLU A 198 -23.29 -5.49 -18.53
CA GLU A 198 -22.27 -6.30 -19.20
C GLU A 198 -20.99 -5.47 -19.46
N SER A 199 -21.14 -4.23 -19.93
CA SER A 199 -20.03 -3.30 -20.19
C SER A 199 -19.28 -2.90 -18.91
N LEU A 200 -20.01 -2.64 -17.81
CA LEU A 200 -19.41 -2.35 -16.50
C LEU A 200 -18.59 -3.52 -15.96
N LEU A 201 -19.09 -4.76 -16.13
CA LEU A 201 -18.35 -5.95 -15.72
C LEU A 201 -17.11 -6.19 -16.60
N ILE A 202 -17.23 -6.04 -17.93
CA ILE A 202 -16.08 -6.12 -18.84
C ILE A 202 -15.00 -5.12 -18.41
N ARG A 203 -15.39 -3.87 -18.11
CA ARG A 203 -14.43 -2.86 -17.68
C ARG A 203 -13.73 -3.22 -16.37
N ALA A 204 -14.48 -3.70 -15.38
CA ALA A 204 -13.91 -4.20 -14.12
C ALA A 204 -12.98 -5.42 -14.32
N ILE A 205 -13.28 -6.30 -15.28
CA ILE A 205 -12.42 -7.43 -15.65
C ILE A 205 -11.10 -6.93 -16.24
N CYS A 206 -11.13 -5.96 -17.16
CA CYS A 206 -9.94 -5.37 -17.75
C CYS A 206 -9.09 -4.61 -16.71
N ASP A 207 -9.67 -3.64 -16.00
CA ASP A 207 -8.95 -2.81 -15.01
C ASP A 207 -8.28 -3.64 -13.90
N ALA A 208 -8.87 -4.79 -13.54
CA ALA A 208 -8.31 -5.67 -12.51
C ALA A 208 -7.24 -6.65 -13.03
N ASN A 209 -7.11 -6.89 -14.34
CA ASN A 209 -6.29 -7.97 -14.89
C ASN A 209 -5.28 -7.54 -15.97
N GLU A 210 -5.62 -6.58 -16.84
CA GLU A 210 -4.68 -6.02 -17.82
C GLU A 210 -3.35 -5.58 -17.18
N PRO A 211 -3.31 -4.90 -16.01
CA PRO A 211 -2.04 -4.52 -15.38
C PRO A 211 -1.17 -5.70 -14.94
N LYS A 212 -1.76 -6.89 -14.78
CA LYS A 212 -1.06 -8.09 -14.29
C LYS A 212 -0.38 -8.90 -15.39
N PHE A 213 -0.85 -8.81 -16.63
CA PHE A 213 -0.47 -9.76 -17.68
C PHE A 213 0.84 -9.38 -18.38
N VAL A 214 1.54 -10.40 -18.88
CA VAL A 214 2.67 -10.19 -19.80
C VAL A 214 2.16 -9.77 -21.19
N GLU A 215 2.99 -9.08 -21.97
CA GLU A 215 2.62 -8.49 -23.25
C GLU A 215 2.16 -9.55 -24.27
N GLU A 216 2.73 -10.75 -24.18
CA GLU A 216 2.42 -11.92 -25.00
C GLU A 216 1.06 -12.55 -24.68
N ASP A 217 0.58 -12.43 -23.43
CA ASP A 217 -0.70 -13.00 -22.98
C ASP A 217 -1.89 -12.05 -23.23
N LEU A 218 -1.65 -10.74 -23.37
CA LEU A 218 -2.71 -9.74 -23.60
C LEU A 218 -3.56 -10.04 -24.85
N PRO A 219 -3.00 -10.39 -26.04
CA PRO A 219 -3.81 -10.76 -27.21
C PRO A 219 -4.68 -12.00 -26.98
N LEU A 220 -4.17 -13.00 -26.25
CA LEU A 220 -4.93 -14.21 -25.90
C LEU A 220 -6.08 -13.85 -24.96
N PHE A 221 -5.81 -13.07 -23.91
CA PHE A 221 -6.82 -12.59 -22.98
C PHE A 221 -7.93 -11.80 -23.71
N TYR A 222 -7.59 -10.89 -24.61
CA TYR A 222 -8.59 -10.13 -25.36
C TYR A 222 -9.40 -10.99 -26.34
N SER A 223 -8.80 -12.02 -26.94
CA SER A 223 -9.53 -13.02 -27.73
C SER A 223 -10.55 -13.75 -26.87
N THR A 224 -10.12 -14.37 -25.78
CA THR A 224 -11.00 -15.12 -24.86
C THR A 224 -12.08 -14.21 -24.26
N LEU A 225 -11.75 -12.96 -23.93
CA LEU A 225 -12.73 -11.97 -23.47
C LEU A 225 -13.83 -11.74 -24.53
N SER A 226 -13.46 -11.55 -25.79
CA SER A 226 -14.42 -11.33 -26.89
C SER A 226 -15.33 -12.55 -27.15
N ASP A 227 -14.83 -13.78 -26.96
CA ASP A 227 -15.62 -15.00 -27.09
C ASP A 227 -16.76 -15.10 -26.05
N PHE A 228 -16.48 -14.72 -24.79
CA PHE A 228 -17.49 -14.69 -23.72
C PHE A 228 -18.34 -13.41 -23.72
N PHE A 229 -17.78 -12.30 -24.22
CA PHE A 229 -18.37 -10.97 -24.21
C PHE A 229 -18.27 -10.29 -25.59
N PRO A 230 -19.13 -10.66 -26.58
CA PRO A 230 -19.13 -10.06 -27.91
C PRO A 230 -19.51 -8.56 -27.94
N SER A 231 -19.97 -8.02 -26.80
CA SER A 231 -20.24 -6.60 -26.60
C SER A 231 -18.96 -5.78 -26.30
N TYR A 232 -17.81 -6.44 -26.13
CA TYR A 232 -16.53 -5.78 -25.91
C TYR A 232 -16.11 -4.97 -27.15
N CYS A 233 -16.18 -3.65 -27.02
CA CYS A 233 -15.45 -2.70 -27.85
C CYS A 233 -14.31 -2.13 -26.98
N GLY A 234 -13.09 -2.10 -27.51
CA GLY A 234 -11.91 -1.63 -26.78
C GLY A 234 -11.92 -0.13 -26.54
N GLU A 235 -12.71 0.33 -25.57
CA GLU A 235 -12.88 1.75 -25.25
C GLU A 235 -11.74 2.27 -24.36
N ALA A 236 -10.77 2.93 -25.01
CA ALA A 236 -9.72 3.68 -24.35
C ALA A 236 -10.27 5.00 -23.78
N GLU A 237 -10.77 4.96 -22.54
CA GLU A 237 -11.09 6.18 -21.79
C GLU A 237 -9.86 7.10 -21.71
N SER A 238 -10.04 8.31 -22.24
CA SER A 238 -9.01 9.32 -22.37
C SER A 238 -9.13 10.34 -21.24
N ASP A 239 -8.39 10.13 -20.14
CA ASP A 239 -8.14 11.21 -19.17
C ASP A 239 -7.09 12.15 -19.76
N GLU A 240 -7.52 13.11 -20.58
CA GLU A 240 -6.64 14.11 -21.17
C GLU A 240 -5.97 15.00 -20.10
N GLU A 241 -6.60 15.23 -18.93
CA GLU A 241 -5.95 16.00 -17.85
C GLU A 241 -4.77 15.22 -17.23
N PHE A 242 -4.89 13.89 -17.13
CA PHE A 242 -3.78 13.01 -16.74
C PHE A 242 -2.68 12.95 -17.82
N LYS A 243 -3.03 12.89 -19.11
CA LYS A 243 -2.07 12.90 -20.22
C LYS A 243 -1.26 14.19 -20.26
N ASP A 244 -1.92 15.35 -20.20
CA ASP A 244 -1.26 16.66 -20.17
C ASP A 244 -0.29 16.78 -18.98
N ALA A 245 -0.73 16.34 -17.80
CA ALA A 245 0.11 16.33 -16.60
C ALA A 245 1.30 15.36 -16.72
N TYR A 246 1.13 14.21 -17.38
CA TYR A 246 2.19 13.25 -17.66
C TYR A 246 3.25 13.82 -18.60
N PHE A 247 2.86 14.38 -19.75
CA PHE A 247 3.83 14.94 -20.71
C PHE A 247 4.65 16.06 -20.06
N ALA A 248 4.02 16.94 -19.29
CA ALA A 248 4.71 18.03 -18.62
C ALA A 248 5.62 17.58 -17.45
N ALA A 249 5.34 16.43 -16.81
CA ALA A 249 6.23 15.82 -15.81
C ALA A 249 7.43 15.08 -16.45
N VAL A 250 7.19 14.42 -17.59
CA VAL A 250 8.23 13.78 -18.39
C VAL A 250 9.23 14.81 -18.92
N GLU A 251 8.74 15.94 -19.46
CA GLU A 251 9.55 17.05 -19.94
C GLU A 251 10.40 17.68 -18.82
N GLU A 252 9.80 17.95 -17.64
CA GLU A 252 10.51 18.50 -16.47
C GLU A 252 11.69 17.62 -16.00
N ARG A 253 11.57 16.29 -16.11
CA ARG A 253 12.64 15.33 -15.77
C ARG A 253 13.64 15.05 -16.90
N GLY A 254 13.49 15.71 -18.05
CA GLY A 254 14.26 15.43 -19.27
C GLY A 254 14.08 13.99 -19.76
N LEU A 255 12.94 13.35 -19.50
CA LEU A 255 12.66 11.97 -19.89
C LEU A 255 12.10 11.89 -21.31
N GLN A 256 12.32 10.77 -21.99
CA GLN A 256 11.64 10.46 -23.26
C GLN A 256 10.23 9.92 -22.98
N ALA A 257 9.20 10.54 -23.55
CA ALA A 257 7.83 10.05 -23.44
C ALA A 257 7.63 8.75 -24.24
N SER A 258 7.11 7.72 -23.58
CA SER A 258 6.62 6.50 -24.25
C SER A 258 5.15 6.21 -23.88
N ALA A 259 4.44 5.53 -24.79
CA ALA A 259 3.05 5.10 -24.56
C ALA A 259 2.96 4.00 -23.48
N SER A 260 3.95 3.11 -23.42
CA SER A 260 4.08 2.09 -22.36
C SER A 260 4.17 2.73 -20.98
N SER A 261 5.02 3.74 -20.81
CA SER A 261 5.19 4.48 -19.55
C SER A 261 3.93 5.26 -19.16
N LEU A 262 3.24 5.89 -20.10
CA LEU A 262 1.95 6.54 -19.85
C LEU A 262 0.90 5.55 -19.34
N THR A 263 0.75 4.40 -20.02
CA THR A 263 -0.21 3.35 -19.62
C THR A 263 0.13 2.77 -18.26
N ALA A 264 1.40 2.42 -18.00
CA ALA A 264 1.84 1.89 -16.71
C ALA A 264 1.65 2.91 -15.57
N THR A 265 1.96 4.19 -15.79
CA THR A 265 1.77 5.25 -14.80
C THR A 265 0.28 5.50 -14.50
N ARG A 266 -0.59 5.42 -15.53
CA ARG A 266 -2.05 5.47 -15.38
C ARG A 266 -2.59 4.27 -14.59
N GLN A 267 -2.19 3.05 -14.96
CA GLN A 267 -2.58 1.82 -14.26
C GLN A 267 -2.09 1.83 -12.80
N LEU A 268 -0.88 2.30 -12.54
CA LEU A 268 -0.37 2.51 -11.18
C LEU A 268 -1.27 3.47 -10.39
N SER A 269 -1.71 4.58 -10.99
CA SER A 269 -2.63 5.52 -10.33
C SER A 269 -3.96 4.87 -9.94
N GLN A 270 -4.51 4.02 -10.80
CA GLN A 270 -5.76 3.29 -10.55
C GLN A 270 -5.58 2.23 -9.45
N LEU A 271 -4.48 1.46 -9.49
CA LEU A 271 -4.15 0.47 -8.45
C LEU A 271 -3.94 1.11 -7.08
N LEU A 272 -3.26 2.27 -7.02
CA LEU A 272 -3.10 3.04 -5.78
C LEU A 272 -4.40 3.70 -5.31
N LEU A 273 -5.41 3.90 -6.15
CA LEU A 273 -6.74 4.29 -5.68
C LEU A 273 -7.48 3.09 -5.06
N ALA A 274 -7.42 1.93 -5.71
CA ALA A 274 -8.21 0.75 -5.34
C ALA A 274 -7.63 -0.11 -4.20
N ARG A 275 -6.31 -0.15 -3.99
CA ARG A 275 -5.66 -1.09 -3.06
C ARG A 275 -4.61 -0.43 -2.16
N MET A 276 -4.46 -0.96 -0.94
CA MET A 276 -3.47 -0.50 0.05
C MET A 276 -2.02 -0.86 -0.36
N GLY A 277 -1.81 -2.08 -0.83
CA GLY A 277 -0.52 -2.58 -1.32
C GLY A 277 -0.52 -2.79 -2.83
N THR A 278 0.56 -2.40 -3.52
CA THR A 278 0.78 -2.65 -4.95
C THR A 278 2.20 -3.14 -5.21
N VAL A 279 2.33 -4.23 -5.97
CA VAL A 279 3.60 -4.81 -6.42
C VAL A 279 3.89 -4.32 -7.84
N LEU A 280 5.10 -3.79 -8.05
CA LEU A 280 5.67 -3.39 -9.32
C LEU A 280 6.65 -4.49 -9.73
N LEU A 281 6.26 -5.32 -10.69
CA LEU A 281 7.02 -6.50 -11.11
C LEU A 281 7.76 -6.24 -12.42
N GLY A 282 9.07 -6.48 -12.47
CA GLY A 282 9.83 -6.51 -13.73
C GLY A 282 11.33 -6.33 -13.54
N ALA A 283 12.10 -6.59 -14.60
CA ALA A 283 13.57 -6.51 -14.57
C ALA A 283 14.12 -5.15 -14.11
N PRO A 284 15.37 -5.07 -13.60
CA PRO A 284 16.04 -3.78 -13.39
C PRO A 284 16.05 -2.94 -14.67
N MET A 285 15.94 -1.61 -14.53
CA MET A 285 15.78 -0.65 -15.64
C MET A 285 14.49 -0.76 -16.49
N SER A 286 13.49 -1.55 -16.10
CA SER A 286 12.18 -1.57 -16.78
C SER A 286 11.28 -0.34 -16.53
N GLY A 287 11.77 0.67 -15.80
CA GLY A 287 11.07 1.94 -15.56
C GLY A 287 10.20 2.02 -14.30
N LYS A 288 10.18 0.98 -13.45
CA LYS A 288 9.38 0.89 -12.21
C LYS A 288 9.51 2.13 -11.31
N SER A 289 10.72 2.43 -10.83
CA SER A 289 10.97 3.59 -9.96
C SER A 289 10.67 4.92 -10.66
N THR A 290 10.87 4.99 -11.99
CA THR A 290 10.52 6.17 -12.80
C THR A 290 9.00 6.40 -12.83
N ALA A 291 8.19 5.34 -12.91
CA ALA A 291 6.73 5.45 -12.86
C ALA A 291 6.21 5.92 -11.49
N ILE A 292 6.84 5.52 -10.38
CA ILE A 292 6.52 6.06 -9.04
C ILE A 292 6.80 7.57 -9.02
N LEU A 293 7.99 7.98 -9.47
CA LEU A 293 8.42 9.38 -9.48
C LEU A 293 7.53 10.26 -10.38
N LEU A 294 7.25 9.81 -11.60
CA LEU A 294 6.33 10.49 -12.51
C LEU A 294 4.92 10.61 -11.90
N LEU A 295 4.42 9.57 -11.23
CA LEU A 295 3.10 9.64 -10.60
C LEU A 295 3.07 10.65 -9.44
N ALA A 296 4.14 10.77 -8.65
CA ALA A 296 4.25 11.79 -7.61
C ALA A 296 4.18 13.21 -8.19
N ASP A 297 4.86 13.47 -9.31
CA ASP A 297 4.82 14.75 -10.02
C ASP A 297 3.43 15.04 -10.60
N ILE A 298 2.85 14.05 -11.28
CA ILE A 298 1.52 14.15 -11.91
C ILE A 298 0.47 14.45 -10.84
N LEU A 299 0.46 13.73 -9.72
CA LEU A 299 -0.48 14.01 -8.63
C LEU A 299 -0.23 15.38 -7.99
N SER A 300 1.02 15.83 -7.90
CA SER A 300 1.36 17.18 -7.43
C SER A 300 0.84 18.27 -8.37
N ARG A 301 0.94 18.06 -9.68
CA ARG A 301 0.40 18.95 -10.74
C ARG A 301 -1.13 18.94 -10.73
N LEU A 302 -1.77 17.78 -10.67
CA LEU A 302 -3.22 17.61 -10.60
C LEU A 302 -3.82 18.17 -9.30
N ALA A 303 -3.09 18.15 -8.18
CA ALA A 303 -3.51 18.79 -6.93
C ALA A 303 -3.50 20.32 -7.03
N ARG A 304 -2.53 20.89 -7.77
CA ARG A 304 -2.43 22.33 -8.08
C ARG A 304 -3.41 22.77 -9.19
N SER A 305 -4.04 21.84 -9.92
CA SER A 305 -5.00 22.16 -11.01
C SER A 305 -6.24 22.91 -10.49
N PRO A 306 -6.60 24.07 -11.11
CA PRO A 306 -7.73 24.88 -10.66
C PRO A 306 -9.08 24.16 -10.82
N LYS A 307 -9.20 23.17 -11.74
CA LYS A 307 -10.42 22.36 -11.90
C LYS A 307 -10.71 21.55 -10.64
N ARG A 308 -9.71 20.83 -10.11
CA ARG A 308 -9.84 20.00 -8.89
C ARG A 308 -9.96 20.83 -7.62
N MET A 309 -9.24 21.95 -7.51
CA MET A 309 -9.43 22.90 -6.40
C MET A 309 -10.89 23.43 -6.31
N ASN A 310 -11.51 23.72 -7.45
CA ASN A 310 -12.91 24.17 -7.50
C ASN A 310 -13.91 23.04 -7.23
N ALA A 311 -13.62 21.80 -7.64
CA ALA A 311 -14.42 20.62 -7.28
C ALA A 311 -14.38 20.36 -5.76
N SER A 312 -13.20 20.43 -5.15
CA SER A 312 -13.03 20.28 -3.69
C SER A 312 -13.79 21.36 -2.91
N LYS A 313 -13.67 22.63 -3.29
CA LYS A 313 -14.45 23.75 -2.71
C LYS A 313 -15.97 23.55 -2.85
N ARG A 314 -16.46 23.01 -3.98
CA ARG A 314 -17.88 22.68 -4.17
C ARG A 314 -18.34 21.53 -3.25
N SER A 315 -17.54 20.49 -3.07
CA SER A 315 -17.85 19.38 -2.15
C SER A 315 -17.88 19.82 -0.68
N ALA A 316 -16.91 20.65 -0.26
CA ALA A 316 -16.82 21.20 1.09
C ALA A 316 -18.00 22.13 1.41
N SER A 317 -18.43 22.97 0.45
CA SER A 317 -19.62 23.82 0.62
C SER A 317 -20.92 23.01 0.78
N ARG A 318 -21.00 21.82 0.15
CA ARG A 318 -22.15 20.92 0.22
C ARG A 318 -22.24 20.19 1.57
N ARG A 319 -21.09 19.91 2.22
CA ARG A 319 -21.02 19.39 3.61
C ARG A 319 -21.30 20.43 4.70
N ARG A 320 -21.27 21.74 4.40
CA ARG A 320 -21.50 22.83 5.37
C ARG A 320 -22.95 23.37 5.39
N ARG A 321 -23.96 22.57 5.03
CA ARG A 321 -25.37 22.90 5.33
C ARG A 321 -25.81 22.23 6.64
N PRO A 322 -26.23 22.99 7.67
CA PRO A 322 -26.79 22.39 8.88
C PRO A 322 -28.12 21.69 8.56
N ALA A 323 -28.38 20.57 9.24
CA ALA A 323 -29.59 19.77 9.06
C ALA A 323 -30.84 20.48 9.64
N GLY A 324 -31.36 21.47 8.91
CA GLY A 324 -32.63 22.10 9.20
C GLY A 324 -33.81 21.17 8.92
N ARG A 325 -34.62 20.87 9.94
CA ARG A 325 -35.84 20.04 9.87
C ARG A 325 -36.69 20.34 8.62
N GLN A 326 -36.72 19.42 7.66
CA GLN A 326 -37.76 19.39 6.64
C GLN A 326 -38.86 18.43 7.07
N ARG A 327 -40.05 18.97 7.37
CA ARG A 327 -41.27 18.19 7.50
C ARG A 327 -41.69 17.70 6.11
N ALA A 328 -42.12 16.45 6.02
CA ALA A 328 -42.69 15.90 4.80
C ALA A 328 -43.94 16.69 4.39
N ALA A 329 -44.00 17.03 3.10
CA ALA A 329 -45.20 17.52 2.43
C ALA A 329 -45.28 16.79 1.08
N GLU A 330 -45.87 15.60 1.10
CA GLU A 330 -46.13 14.82 -0.11
C GLU A 330 -47.26 15.50 -0.91
N ALA A 331 -46.93 15.97 -2.11
CA ALA A 331 -47.90 16.49 -3.07
C ALA A 331 -48.33 15.38 -4.03
N PHE A 332 -49.29 14.55 -3.61
CA PHE A 332 -49.88 13.54 -4.49
C PHE A 332 -50.95 14.17 -5.41
N SER A 333 -50.60 14.48 -6.65
CA SER A 333 -51.54 15.04 -7.62
C SER A 333 -52.36 13.93 -8.31
N GLY A 334 -53.58 13.67 -7.81
CA GLY A 334 -54.53 12.71 -8.39
C GLY A 334 -55.95 13.26 -8.45
N ARG A 335 -56.52 13.36 -9.65
CA ARG A 335 -57.88 13.90 -9.89
C ARG A 335 -58.96 12.97 -9.31
N PHE A 336 -60.00 13.53 -8.66
CA PHE A 336 -61.36 13.62 -9.23
C PHE A 336 -62.30 14.46 -8.34
N ALA A 337 -63.44 14.88 -8.89
CA ALA A 337 -64.38 15.81 -8.27
C ALA A 337 -65.54 15.12 -7.53
N SER A 338 -66.12 15.76 -6.50
CA SER A 338 -67.56 16.09 -6.47
C SER A 338 -68.04 16.84 -5.21
N ARG A 339 -69.20 17.49 -5.39
CA ARG A 339 -69.99 18.36 -4.49
C ARG A 339 -70.29 17.80 -3.08
N THR A 340 -70.32 18.68 -2.07
CA THR A 340 -71.48 19.06 -1.18
C THR A 340 -70.97 19.77 0.09
N SER A 341 -71.32 21.03 0.40
CA SER A 341 -72.55 21.59 1.03
C SER A 341 -72.55 21.64 2.58
N ARG A 342 -72.91 22.82 3.13
CA ARG A 342 -73.11 23.23 4.56
C ARG A 342 -71.83 23.42 5.38
N ALA A 343 -71.50 24.62 5.88
CA ALA A 343 -72.13 25.44 6.94
C ALA A 343 -71.99 24.77 8.33
N SER A 344 -71.55 25.44 9.42
CA SER A 344 -72.01 26.74 9.92
C SER A 344 -71.25 27.24 11.18
N PHE A 345 -71.21 28.56 11.42
CA PHE A 345 -71.04 29.25 12.73
C PHE A 345 -69.68 29.10 13.48
N ALA A 346 -69.20 30.05 14.31
CA ALA A 346 -69.60 31.44 14.56
C ALA A 346 -68.39 32.28 15.05
N ALA A 347 -68.49 33.59 14.81
CA ALA A 347 -67.63 34.65 15.34
C ALA A 347 -67.80 34.88 16.85
N VAL A 348 -66.90 35.66 17.48
CA VAL A 348 -67.19 36.93 18.21
C VAL A 348 -65.92 37.47 18.95
N ARG A 349 -65.50 38.70 18.59
CA ARG A 349 -64.95 39.86 19.38
C ARG A 349 -63.91 39.66 20.52
N ALA A 350 -63.04 40.62 20.87
CA ALA A 350 -62.69 41.96 20.33
C ALA A 350 -61.40 42.53 20.99
N ARG A 351 -60.89 43.67 20.45
CA ARG A 351 -60.18 44.84 21.06
C ARG A 351 -59.33 44.63 22.36
N GLY A 352 -58.13 45.21 22.53
CA GLY A 352 -57.32 46.09 21.67
C GLY A 352 -56.29 46.95 22.46
N ARG A 353 -55.26 47.46 21.75
CA ARG A 353 -54.34 48.61 22.05
C ARG A 353 -53.70 48.83 23.45
N ARG A 354 -52.36 48.71 23.46
CA ARG A 354 -51.30 49.69 23.86
C ARG A 354 -51.17 50.23 25.32
N ARG A 355 -49.92 50.06 25.84
CA ARG A 355 -49.08 51.00 26.66
C ARG A 355 -49.57 51.27 28.11
N THR A 356 -48.75 51.52 29.14
CA THR A 356 -47.28 51.75 29.31
C THR A 356 -46.91 51.65 30.81
N ALA A 357 -45.64 51.35 31.14
CA ALA A 357 -44.98 51.55 32.47
C ALA A 357 -45.62 50.75 33.66
N GLU A 358 -44.98 50.53 34.82
CA GLU A 358 -43.69 50.96 35.36
C GLU A 358 -43.10 49.88 36.31
N ALA A 359 -41.92 50.18 36.85
CA ALA A 359 -41.00 49.35 37.64
C ALA A 359 -41.44 48.95 39.07
N GLU A 360 -40.74 47.96 39.65
CA GLU A 360 -40.34 47.93 41.08
C GLU A 360 -39.23 46.88 41.32
N SER A 361 -38.49 47.02 42.44
CA SER A 361 -37.17 46.38 42.71
C SER A 361 -36.98 45.97 44.17
N ALA A 362 -36.14 44.95 44.42
CA ALA A 362 -35.36 44.65 45.64
C ALA A 362 -34.46 43.42 45.31
N GLU A 363 -33.12 43.43 45.43
CA GLU A 363 -32.28 43.41 46.66
C GLU A 363 -32.44 42.06 47.41
N GLU A 364 -31.42 41.31 47.90
CA GLU A 364 -29.97 41.51 48.17
C GLU A 364 -29.32 40.09 48.36
N SER A 365 -28.00 39.81 48.52
CA SER A 365 -26.73 40.58 48.50
C SER A 365 -25.50 39.66 48.17
N GLU A 366 -24.34 40.27 47.85
CA GLU A 366 -22.94 40.06 48.34
C GLU A 366 -22.25 38.66 48.38
N GLU A 367 -20.91 38.51 48.26
CA GLU A 367 -19.78 39.49 48.24
C GLU A 367 -18.53 38.95 47.48
N ALA A 368 -17.54 39.81 47.20
CA ALA A 368 -16.24 39.48 46.58
C ALA A 368 -15.13 40.49 46.99
N SER A 369 -13.84 40.10 46.83
CA SER A 369 -12.64 40.98 46.87
C SER A 369 -11.43 40.17 46.31
N ASP A 370 -10.69 40.58 45.28
CA ASP A 370 -9.58 41.59 45.23
C ASP A 370 -8.25 41.04 45.86
N GLU A 371 -7.01 41.40 45.48
CA GLU A 371 -6.41 42.55 44.75
C GLU A 371 -5.20 42.13 43.85
N GLU A 372 -4.69 43.04 43.02
CA GLU A 372 -3.33 43.00 42.42
C GLU A 372 -2.34 43.87 43.22
N SER A 373 -1.02 43.57 43.22
CA SER A 373 0.11 44.53 42.95
C SER A 373 1.47 44.24 43.67
N GLU A 374 2.51 44.90 43.13
CA GLU A 374 3.84 45.26 43.69
C GLU A 374 5.08 44.36 43.51
N GLU A 375 6.23 45.07 43.41
CA GLU A 375 7.57 44.64 42.95
C GLU A 375 8.54 44.38 44.12
N SER A 376 9.68 43.69 43.90
CA SER A 376 10.95 44.01 44.61
C SER A 376 12.22 43.36 44.01
N SER A 377 13.19 44.22 43.69
CA SER A 377 14.67 44.10 43.81
C SER A 377 15.41 42.76 43.66
N GLU A 378 16.26 42.72 42.63
CA GLU A 378 17.71 42.38 42.61
C GLU A 378 18.38 41.74 43.85
N GLU A 379 19.16 40.68 43.63
CA GLU A 379 20.51 40.51 44.19
C GLU A 379 21.36 39.55 43.32
N GLU A 380 22.66 39.85 43.13
CA GLU A 380 23.60 39.06 42.31
C GLU A 380 24.37 38.01 43.14
N SER A 381 24.70 36.86 42.54
CA SER A 381 25.92 36.10 42.90
C SER A 381 26.32 35.14 41.78
N GLU A 382 27.55 35.29 41.28
CA GLU A 382 28.22 34.30 40.43
C GLU A 382 28.53 33.00 41.22
N GLY A 383 28.72 31.85 40.55
CA GLY A 383 29.22 30.65 41.24
C GLY A 383 28.99 29.27 40.62
N GLY A 384 29.34 29.09 39.34
CA GLY A 384 29.63 27.83 38.62
C GLY A 384 29.15 26.45 39.11
N MET A 385 28.55 25.69 38.18
CA MET A 385 29.00 24.33 37.83
C MET A 385 28.50 23.94 36.43
N GLU A 386 29.42 23.53 35.57
CA GLU A 386 29.12 23.02 34.23
C GLU A 386 28.53 21.61 34.35
N ASN A 387 27.34 21.39 33.78
CA ASN A 387 26.84 20.07 33.43
C ASN A 387 26.52 20.07 31.94
N GLU A 388 27.19 19.20 31.19
CA GLU A 388 26.98 19.01 29.76
C GLU A 388 25.65 18.27 29.50
N GLU A 389 24.54 19.00 29.37
CA GLU A 389 23.37 18.47 28.65
C GLU A 389 23.54 18.77 27.16
N GLY A 390 24.18 17.84 26.47
CA GLY A 390 24.27 17.84 25.01
C GLY A 390 22.92 17.51 24.39
N ASP A 391 22.08 18.53 24.19
CA ASP A 391 20.90 18.45 23.32
C ASP A 391 21.35 18.16 21.87
N ALA A 392 21.50 16.88 21.57
CA ALA A 392 21.67 16.39 20.21
C ALA A 392 20.35 16.57 19.45
N GLU A 393 20.19 17.75 18.83
CA GLU A 393 19.09 17.98 17.88
C GLU A 393 19.01 16.81 16.88
N PRO A 394 17.83 16.19 16.68
CA PRO A 394 17.68 15.15 15.69
C PRO A 394 17.86 15.79 14.31
N ALA A 395 19.02 15.54 13.69
CA ALA A 395 19.39 16.09 12.39
C ALA A 395 18.22 16.01 11.39
N ALA A 396 17.74 17.18 10.96
CA ALA A 396 16.55 17.30 10.14
C ALA A 396 16.76 16.58 8.79
N GLY A 397 16.22 15.36 8.69
CA GLY A 397 16.24 14.60 7.44
C GLY A 397 15.52 15.38 6.34
N GLY A 398 16.25 15.71 5.28
CA GLY A 398 15.84 16.66 4.24
C GLY A 398 14.38 16.47 3.79
N GLY A 399 13.53 17.44 4.15
CA GLY A 399 12.11 17.40 3.87
C GLY A 399 11.84 17.41 2.36
N ASN A 400 11.07 16.43 1.89
CA ASN A 400 10.69 16.30 0.49
C ASN A 400 9.56 17.30 0.11
N GLU A 401 9.82 18.60 0.28
CA GLU A 401 8.83 19.69 0.09
C GLU A 401 8.44 19.95 -1.38
N MET A 402 9.13 19.32 -2.33
CA MET A 402 8.88 19.51 -3.77
C MET A 402 7.53 18.93 -4.21
N TYR A 403 7.04 17.88 -3.54
CA TYR A 403 5.88 17.08 -3.96
C TYR A 403 4.69 17.23 -3.00
N ALA A 404 3.47 17.16 -3.56
CA ALA A 404 2.25 17.00 -2.78
C ALA A 404 2.05 15.56 -2.25
N VAL A 405 2.96 14.65 -2.62
CA VAL A 405 2.99 13.24 -2.21
C VAL A 405 4.27 13.01 -1.41
N TYR A 406 4.14 12.61 -0.15
CA TYR A 406 5.30 12.25 0.67
C TYR A 406 5.63 10.78 0.48
N TYR A 407 6.84 10.44 0.07
CA TYR A 407 7.25 9.04 -0.02
C TYR A 407 8.58 8.78 0.69
N ARG A 408 8.77 7.54 1.14
CA ARG A 408 10.02 7.01 1.69
C ARG A 408 10.33 5.67 1.03
N VAL A 409 11.62 5.42 0.82
CA VAL A 409 12.13 4.19 0.21
C VAL A 409 12.96 3.43 1.25
N VAL A 410 12.79 2.10 1.32
CA VAL A 410 13.59 1.21 2.15
C VAL A 410 13.90 -0.07 1.38
N ASN A 411 15.12 -0.59 1.50
CA ASN A 411 15.42 -1.94 1.04
C ASN A 411 15.15 -2.94 2.18
N PRO A 412 14.16 -3.84 2.06
CA PRO A 412 13.79 -4.76 3.14
C PRO A 412 14.88 -5.80 3.44
N LYS A 413 15.74 -6.11 2.46
CA LYS A 413 16.84 -7.10 2.58
C LYS A 413 18.17 -6.48 3.04
N ALA A 414 18.29 -5.15 3.05
CA ALA A 414 19.40 -4.45 3.69
C ALA A 414 19.32 -4.47 5.24
N LEU A 415 18.19 -4.91 5.79
CA LEU A 415 17.92 -4.97 7.22
C LEU A 415 17.60 -6.41 7.64
N SER A 416 17.89 -6.76 8.89
CA SER A 416 17.29 -7.95 9.51
C SER A 416 15.80 -7.69 9.80
N ILE A 417 15.00 -8.74 9.89
CA ILE A 417 13.56 -8.64 10.21
C ILE A 417 13.32 -7.90 11.52
N SER A 418 14.17 -8.15 12.52
CA SER A 418 14.20 -7.42 13.80
C SER A 418 14.56 -5.93 13.67
N ALA A 419 15.38 -5.54 12.69
CA ALA A 419 15.66 -4.13 12.40
C ALA A 419 14.56 -3.48 11.54
N LEU A 420 13.83 -4.27 10.75
CA LEU A 420 12.74 -3.81 9.89
C LEU A 420 11.45 -3.56 10.69
N PHE A 421 11.02 -4.52 11.53
CA PHE A 421 9.77 -4.45 12.30
C PHE A 421 9.95 -4.16 13.80
N GLY A 422 11.16 -4.32 14.32
CA GLY A 422 11.50 -4.14 15.72
C GLY A 422 11.71 -5.46 16.46
N LYS A 423 12.29 -5.37 17.66
CA LYS A 423 12.52 -6.50 18.55
C LYS A 423 12.36 -6.06 20.01
N VAL A 424 11.99 -7.00 20.88
CA VAL A 424 12.24 -6.88 22.32
C VAL A 424 13.68 -7.31 22.57
N ASP A 425 14.44 -6.54 23.35
CA ASP A 425 15.76 -6.99 23.80
C ASP A 425 15.61 -8.04 24.91
N SER A 426 16.26 -9.18 24.77
CA SER A 426 16.12 -10.28 25.72
C SER A 426 16.74 -9.99 27.09
N LEU A 427 17.72 -9.08 27.16
CA LEU A 427 18.41 -8.70 28.39
C LEU A 427 17.70 -7.56 29.12
N THR A 428 17.32 -6.48 28.41
CA THR A 428 16.67 -5.31 29.04
C THR A 428 15.15 -5.42 29.11
N GLN A 429 14.54 -6.31 28.30
CA GLN A 429 13.08 -6.42 28.10
C GLN A 429 12.45 -5.14 27.47
N GLU A 430 13.28 -4.25 26.90
CA GLU A 430 12.81 -3.03 26.25
C GLU A 430 12.52 -3.24 24.76
N TRP A 431 11.58 -2.46 24.23
CA TRP A 431 11.22 -2.50 22.81
C TRP A 431 12.10 -1.58 21.98
N SER A 432 12.75 -2.13 20.96
CA SER A 432 13.43 -1.40 19.90
C SER A 432 12.56 -1.33 18.65
N ASP A 433 12.10 -0.13 18.27
CA ASP A 433 11.22 0.05 17.10
C ASP A 433 11.98 -0.08 15.76
N GLY A 434 11.43 -0.88 14.85
CA GLY A 434 12.02 -1.13 13.54
C GLY A 434 11.82 0.00 12.53
N VAL A 435 12.62 0.02 11.47
CA VAL A 435 12.59 1.09 10.45
C VAL A 435 11.24 1.18 9.73
N ALA A 436 10.65 0.05 9.33
CA ALA A 436 9.33 0.03 8.69
C ALA A 436 8.21 0.37 9.68
N ALA A 437 8.30 -0.15 10.91
CA ALA A 437 7.35 0.18 11.99
C ALA A 437 7.31 1.70 12.25
N ARG A 438 8.50 2.33 12.41
CA ARG A 438 8.65 3.77 12.60
C ARG A 438 8.10 4.59 11.43
N MET A 439 8.38 4.20 10.17
CA MET A 439 7.83 4.90 9.01
C MET A 439 6.30 4.84 8.95
N VAL A 440 5.70 3.67 9.22
CA VAL A 440 4.24 3.51 9.27
C VAL A 440 3.66 4.33 10.42
N ARG A 441 4.29 4.34 11.60
CA ARG A 441 3.94 5.13 12.79
C ARG A 441 3.90 6.64 12.49
N GLU A 442 4.97 7.19 11.93
CA GLU A 442 5.07 8.62 11.58
C GLU A 442 4.06 9.06 10.50
N PHE A 443 3.88 8.21 9.47
CA PHE A 443 2.88 8.47 8.42
C PHE A 443 1.44 8.35 8.95
N ALA A 444 1.18 7.48 9.92
CA ALA A 444 -0.11 7.37 10.60
C ALA A 444 -0.35 8.49 11.64
N ALA A 445 0.70 9.13 12.18
CA ALA A 445 0.57 10.26 13.09
C ALA A 445 0.23 11.58 12.37
N THR A 446 0.81 11.82 11.19
CA THR A 446 0.74 13.12 10.50
C THR A 446 -0.62 13.37 9.80
N GLU A 447 -1.29 14.50 10.05
CA GLU A 447 -2.67 14.78 9.59
C GLU A 447 -2.79 15.70 8.35
N THR A 448 -1.86 15.62 7.40
CA THR A 448 -1.78 16.55 6.24
C THR A 448 -2.82 16.32 5.15
N GLY A 449 -3.49 15.16 5.09
CA GLY A 449 -4.41 14.79 3.99
C GLY A 449 -3.76 14.56 2.61
N SER A 450 -2.45 14.76 2.51
CA SER A 450 -1.61 14.44 1.35
C SER A 450 -1.44 12.92 1.20
N PRO A 451 -1.39 12.35 -0.02
CA PRO A 451 -1.01 10.95 -0.23
C PRO A 451 0.37 10.65 0.35
N LYS A 452 0.54 9.45 0.93
CA LYS A 452 1.81 9.03 1.53
C LYS A 452 2.20 7.62 1.12
N TRP A 453 3.41 7.42 0.62
CA TRP A 453 3.83 6.14 0.05
C TRP A 453 5.07 5.57 0.75
N ILE A 454 5.03 4.31 1.14
CA ILE A 454 6.20 3.58 1.63
C ILE A 454 6.58 2.58 0.54
N VAL A 455 7.74 2.77 -0.06
CA VAL A 455 8.28 1.95 -1.14
C VAL A 455 9.31 0.98 -0.55
N PHE A 456 9.05 -0.31 -0.70
CA PHE A 456 10.00 -1.38 -0.41
C PHE A 456 10.71 -1.74 -1.72
N ASP A 457 11.97 -1.34 -1.85
CA ASP A 457 12.80 -1.58 -3.05
C ASP A 457 13.76 -2.74 -2.79
N GLY A 458 13.44 -3.91 -3.34
CA GLY A 458 14.26 -5.11 -3.17
C GLY A 458 13.46 -6.41 -3.16
N PRO A 459 14.14 -7.57 -3.05
CA PRO A 459 13.49 -8.87 -3.17
C PRO A 459 12.45 -9.11 -2.07
N VAL A 460 11.28 -9.59 -2.48
CA VAL A 460 10.24 -10.10 -1.57
C VAL A 460 10.48 -11.59 -1.31
N ASP A 461 10.55 -11.95 -0.03
CA ASP A 461 10.51 -13.34 0.42
C ASP A 461 9.35 -13.54 1.42
N SER A 462 8.89 -14.77 1.58
CA SER A 462 7.77 -15.13 2.47
C SER A 462 7.97 -14.66 3.92
N LEU A 463 9.21 -14.67 4.41
CA LEU A 463 9.50 -14.50 5.84
C LEU A 463 9.19 -13.07 6.32
N TRP A 464 9.65 -12.04 5.59
CA TRP A 464 9.36 -10.66 5.99
C TRP A 464 7.99 -10.16 5.49
N ILE A 465 7.55 -10.55 4.29
CA ILE A 465 6.31 -10.02 3.70
C ILE A 465 5.05 -10.51 4.43
N GLU A 466 5.09 -11.71 5.03
CA GLU A 466 3.94 -12.25 5.76
C GLU A 466 3.65 -11.48 7.06
N SER A 467 4.63 -10.75 7.61
CA SER A 467 4.41 -9.81 8.72
C SER A 467 3.53 -8.61 8.30
N MET A 468 3.44 -8.32 7.00
CA MET A 468 2.59 -7.26 6.44
C MET A 468 1.17 -7.76 6.09
N ASN A 469 0.84 -9.04 6.29
CA ASN A 469 -0.43 -9.63 5.83
C ASN A 469 -1.69 -8.88 6.31
N THR A 470 -1.71 -8.43 7.58
CA THR A 470 -2.82 -7.66 8.18
C THR A 470 -2.81 -6.17 7.80
N ALA A 471 -1.70 -5.65 7.27
CA ALA A 471 -1.62 -4.31 6.69
C ALA A 471 -2.08 -4.29 5.22
N LEU A 472 -1.97 -5.43 4.53
CA LEU A 472 -2.30 -5.60 3.11
C LEU A 472 -3.72 -6.12 2.84
N ASP A 473 -4.45 -6.55 3.87
CA ASP A 473 -5.83 -7.01 3.77
C ASP A 473 -6.87 -5.92 4.12
N ASP A 474 -8.14 -6.31 4.20
CA ASP A 474 -9.28 -5.43 4.51
C ASP A 474 -9.16 -4.76 5.91
N ASN A 475 -8.27 -5.23 6.81
CA ASN A 475 -8.10 -4.65 8.15
C ASN A 475 -7.24 -3.37 8.16
N GLN A 476 -6.25 -3.28 7.26
CA GLN A 476 -5.32 -2.15 7.14
C GLN A 476 -4.59 -1.83 8.47
N MET A 477 -4.08 -2.86 9.16
CA MET A 477 -3.35 -2.71 10.43
C MET A 477 -2.02 -3.47 10.41
N LEU A 478 -0.92 -2.76 10.65
CA LEU A 478 0.37 -3.39 10.95
C LEU A 478 0.36 -3.90 12.40
N CYS A 479 0.60 -5.20 12.58
CA CYS A 479 0.75 -5.81 13.91
C CYS A 479 2.24 -6.09 14.15
N LEU A 480 2.78 -5.57 15.25
CA LEU A 480 4.18 -5.74 15.62
C LEU A 480 4.36 -6.87 16.66
N PRO A 481 5.54 -7.50 16.77
CA PRO A 481 5.81 -8.57 17.74
C PRO A 481 5.51 -8.22 19.21
N ASN A 482 5.66 -6.96 19.62
CA ASN A 482 5.27 -6.48 20.96
C ASN A 482 3.75 -6.43 21.22
N GLY A 483 2.92 -6.78 20.22
CA GLY A 483 1.47 -6.70 20.27
C GLY A 483 0.88 -5.33 19.90
N GLU A 484 1.72 -4.34 19.56
CA GLU A 484 1.29 -3.04 19.07
C GLU A 484 0.57 -3.17 17.71
N ARG A 485 -0.50 -2.39 17.52
CA ARG A 485 -1.33 -2.40 16.31
C ARG A 485 -1.43 -1.01 15.74
N ILE A 486 -0.68 -0.74 14.67
CA ILE A 486 -0.67 0.57 14.01
C ILE A 486 -1.64 0.51 12.82
N LYS A 487 -2.75 1.25 12.92
CA LYS A 487 -3.72 1.34 11.83
C LYS A 487 -3.24 2.30 10.74
N LEU A 488 -3.20 1.82 9.50
CA LEU A 488 -2.87 2.63 8.33
C LEU A 488 -4.03 3.58 8.00
N ARG A 489 -3.71 4.80 7.56
CA ARG A 489 -4.72 5.77 7.13
C ARG A 489 -5.12 5.58 5.66
N PRO A 490 -6.32 6.03 5.24
CA PRO A 490 -6.78 5.93 3.84
C PRO A 490 -5.90 6.66 2.80
N GLU A 491 -5.03 7.58 3.21
CA GLU A 491 -4.08 8.30 2.34
C GLU A 491 -2.73 7.57 2.19
N MET A 492 -2.46 6.54 3.01
CA MET A 492 -1.21 5.79 2.99
C MET A 492 -1.25 4.67 1.94
N ARG A 493 -0.13 4.37 1.28
CA ARG A 493 0.04 3.21 0.39
C ARG A 493 1.38 2.53 0.57
N LEU A 494 1.42 1.24 0.29
CA LEU A 494 2.60 0.40 0.32
C LEU A 494 2.92 -0.04 -1.12
N LEU A 495 4.12 0.23 -1.59
CA LEU A 495 4.60 -0.20 -2.90
C LEU A 495 5.76 -1.19 -2.72
N PHE A 496 5.81 -2.23 -3.55
CA PHE A 496 6.86 -3.23 -3.55
C PHE A 496 7.51 -3.26 -4.92
N GLU A 497 8.73 -2.75 -5.06
CA GLU A 497 9.51 -2.84 -6.30
C GLU A 497 10.30 -4.15 -6.32
N VAL A 498 9.96 -5.06 -7.24
CA VAL A 498 10.52 -6.42 -7.29
C VAL A 498 10.94 -6.84 -8.70
N THR A 499 11.96 -7.69 -8.78
CA THR A 499 12.42 -8.33 -10.02
C THR A 499 11.56 -9.53 -10.40
N ASP A 500 11.28 -10.37 -9.42
CA ASP A 500 10.57 -11.63 -9.53
C ASP A 500 9.84 -11.93 -8.20
N LEU A 501 9.09 -13.02 -8.17
CA LEU A 501 8.28 -13.44 -7.02
C LEU A 501 8.51 -14.93 -6.67
N GLN A 502 9.66 -15.50 -7.03
CA GLN A 502 9.90 -16.94 -6.84
C GLN A 502 9.95 -17.34 -5.36
N ALA A 503 10.41 -16.44 -4.49
CA ALA A 503 10.48 -16.62 -3.04
C ALA A 503 9.20 -16.15 -2.29
N ALA A 504 8.16 -15.70 -3.01
CA ALA A 504 6.95 -15.13 -2.43
C ALA A 504 5.77 -16.11 -2.47
N SER A 505 5.01 -16.18 -1.38
CA SER A 505 3.78 -17.00 -1.32
C SER A 505 2.67 -16.39 -2.19
N PRO A 506 2.03 -17.16 -3.12
CA PRO A 506 0.86 -16.72 -3.89
C PRO A 506 -0.28 -16.17 -3.02
N ALA A 507 -0.42 -16.71 -1.80
CA ALA A 507 -1.44 -16.27 -0.84
C ALA A 507 -1.19 -14.86 -0.27
N THR A 508 0.05 -14.38 -0.31
CA THR A 508 0.42 -13.02 0.15
C THR A 508 0.33 -12.02 -0.99
N ILE A 509 0.92 -12.31 -2.15
CA ILE A 509 0.93 -11.39 -3.30
C ILE A 509 -0.47 -11.13 -3.88
N SER A 510 -1.39 -12.09 -3.80
CA SER A 510 -2.79 -11.90 -4.24
C SER A 510 -3.59 -10.87 -3.40
N ARG A 511 -3.09 -10.47 -2.22
CA ARG A 511 -3.64 -9.31 -1.48
C ARG A 511 -3.29 -7.99 -2.18
N CYS A 512 -2.12 -7.89 -2.80
CA CYS A 512 -1.62 -6.68 -3.45
C CYS A 512 -2.21 -6.49 -4.85
N GLY A 513 -2.28 -5.23 -5.30
CA GLY A 513 -2.34 -4.93 -6.73
C GLY A 513 -1.06 -5.42 -7.40
N MET A 514 -1.13 -5.77 -8.69
CA MET A 514 0.03 -6.23 -9.45
C MET A 514 0.10 -5.39 -10.72
N LEU A 515 1.27 -4.79 -10.97
CA LEU A 515 1.58 -4.06 -12.19
C LEU A 515 2.87 -4.63 -12.79
N HIS A 516 2.74 -5.24 -13.96
CA HIS A 516 3.85 -5.83 -14.69
C HIS A 516 4.50 -4.80 -15.64
N PHE A 517 5.83 -4.68 -15.56
CA PHE A 517 6.65 -3.82 -16.41
C PHE A 517 7.44 -4.70 -17.38
N PRO A 518 7.05 -4.78 -18.67
CA PRO A 518 7.73 -5.64 -19.62
C PRO A 518 9.18 -5.19 -19.83
N SER A 519 10.10 -6.16 -19.94
CA SER A 519 11.53 -5.91 -20.13
C SER A 519 11.87 -5.13 -21.41
N ARG A 520 10.94 -5.09 -22.38
CA ARG A 520 11.04 -4.32 -23.63
C ARG A 520 10.32 -2.96 -23.57
N GLY A 521 9.65 -2.64 -22.46
CA GLY A 521 8.84 -1.43 -22.29
C GLY A 521 9.64 -0.12 -22.29
N VAL A 522 10.96 -0.20 -22.04
CA VAL A 522 11.93 0.89 -22.15
C VAL A 522 12.95 0.53 -23.23
N SER A 523 13.04 1.32 -24.30
CA SER A 523 14.07 1.14 -25.34
C SER A 523 15.39 1.80 -24.93
N TRP A 524 16.50 1.27 -25.46
CA TRP A 524 17.81 1.90 -25.30
C TRP A 524 17.82 3.33 -25.88
N GLU A 525 17.08 3.57 -26.98
CA GLU A 525 16.91 4.90 -27.57
C GLU A 525 16.27 5.88 -26.57
N SER A 526 15.26 5.43 -25.82
CA SER A 526 14.58 6.24 -24.80
C SER A 526 15.52 6.59 -23.64
N LEU A 527 16.38 5.65 -23.24
CA LEU A 527 17.38 5.85 -22.20
C LEU A 527 18.45 6.87 -22.64
N VAL A 528 19.02 6.71 -23.85
CA VAL A 528 20.04 7.63 -24.38
C VAL A 528 19.46 9.02 -24.63
N ARG A 529 18.26 9.14 -25.20
CA ARG A 529 17.59 10.45 -25.38
C ARG A 529 17.31 11.12 -24.03
N SER A 530 16.87 10.37 -23.02
CA SER A 530 16.69 10.91 -21.67
C SER A 530 18.00 11.37 -21.01
N TRP A 531 19.13 10.74 -21.34
CA TRP A 531 20.45 11.19 -20.89
C TRP A 531 20.89 12.47 -21.62
N LEU A 532 20.78 12.50 -22.96
CA LEU A 532 21.10 13.67 -23.79
C LEU A 532 20.29 14.92 -23.38
N ASN A 533 18.99 14.76 -23.11
CA ASN A 533 18.10 15.84 -22.68
C ASN A 533 18.53 16.50 -21.35
N ARG A 534 19.23 15.75 -20.47
CA ARG A 534 19.73 16.24 -19.17
C ARG A 534 21.11 16.88 -19.24
N LEU A 535 21.81 16.80 -20.38
CA LEU A 535 23.10 17.45 -20.54
C LEU A 535 22.94 18.99 -20.55
N PRO A 536 23.90 19.76 -20.02
CA PRO A 536 23.84 21.22 -20.05
C PRO A 536 23.82 21.74 -21.50
N HIS A 537 23.04 22.80 -21.76
CA HIS A 537 22.82 23.33 -23.12
C HIS A 537 24.11 23.89 -23.77
N ASP A 538 25.11 24.26 -22.98
CA ASP A 538 26.46 24.63 -23.43
C ASP A 538 27.45 23.65 -22.77
N PRO A 539 28.33 22.94 -23.51
CA PRO A 539 28.52 22.95 -24.97
C PRO A 539 27.52 22.09 -25.79
N PHE A 540 26.55 21.41 -25.16
CA PHE A 540 25.69 20.42 -25.83
C PHE A 540 24.45 21.03 -26.48
N THR A 541 24.66 21.73 -27.60
CA THR A 541 23.58 22.22 -28.48
C THR A 541 22.76 21.07 -29.06
N GLU A 542 21.52 21.34 -29.50
CA GLU A 542 20.64 20.36 -30.14
C GLU A 542 21.29 19.64 -31.33
N GLU A 543 22.07 20.34 -32.15
CA GLU A 543 22.86 19.71 -33.22
C GLU A 543 23.82 18.65 -32.68
N LEU A 544 24.55 18.95 -31.60
CA LEU A 544 25.51 18.02 -31.00
C LEU A 544 24.81 16.87 -30.28
N ARG A 545 23.59 17.07 -29.76
CA ARG A 545 22.76 16.02 -29.16
C ARG A 545 22.32 15.00 -30.22
N GLU A 546 21.84 15.45 -31.39
CA GLU A 546 21.49 14.55 -32.49
C GLU A 546 22.73 13.90 -33.15
N ASP A 547 23.83 14.63 -33.32
CA ASP A 547 25.13 14.06 -33.76
C ASP A 547 25.54 12.88 -32.84
N LEU A 548 25.50 13.10 -31.52
CA LEU A 548 25.78 12.07 -30.52
C LEU A 548 24.80 10.90 -30.63
N PHE A 549 23.50 11.17 -30.76
CA PHE A 549 22.48 10.12 -30.83
C PHE A 549 22.65 9.21 -32.05
N GLU A 550 23.01 9.75 -33.21
CA GLU A 550 23.29 8.94 -34.40
C GLU A 550 24.56 8.08 -34.23
N TYR A 551 25.54 8.51 -33.42
CA TYR A 551 26.66 7.64 -33.03
C TYR A 551 26.23 6.48 -32.15
N PHE A 552 25.31 6.70 -31.19
CA PHE A 552 24.71 5.58 -30.44
C PHE A 552 23.90 4.64 -31.36
N ARG A 553 23.17 5.17 -32.36
CA ARG A 553 22.45 4.35 -33.36
C ARG A 553 23.36 3.48 -34.21
N LEU A 554 24.55 3.95 -34.55
CA LEU A 554 25.52 3.16 -35.31
C LEU A 554 26.11 2.01 -34.47
N VAL A 555 26.40 2.26 -33.19
CA VAL A 555 27.15 1.33 -32.34
C VAL A 555 26.25 0.40 -31.52
N VAL A 556 25.27 0.95 -30.78
CA VAL A 556 24.50 0.21 -29.77
C VAL A 556 23.77 -1.01 -30.34
N PRO A 557 23.03 -0.95 -31.47
CA PRO A 557 22.34 -2.12 -32.00
C PRO A 557 23.29 -3.27 -32.37
N ALA A 558 24.45 -2.96 -32.97
CA ALA A 558 25.45 -3.96 -33.34
C ALA A 558 26.08 -4.59 -32.07
N THR A 559 26.47 -3.77 -31.10
CA THR A 559 27.02 -4.22 -29.82
C THR A 559 26.02 -5.09 -29.03
N LEU A 560 24.76 -4.66 -28.91
CA LEU A 560 23.72 -5.43 -28.22
C LEU A 560 23.43 -6.76 -28.93
N THR A 561 23.39 -6.78 -30.27
CA THR A 561 23.21 -8.03 -31.04
C THR A 561 24.38 -8.98 -30.81
N HIS A 562 25.62 -8.48 -30.73
CA HIS A 562 26.80 -9.30 -30.43
C HIS A 562 26.75 -9.88 -29.01
N PHE A 563 26.36 -9.09 -28.00
CA PHE A 563 26.15 -9.60 -26.63
C PHE A 563 24.98 -10.59 -26.52
N GLN A 564 23.97 -10.50 -27.39
CA GLN A 564 22.86 -11.46 -27.44
C GLN A 564 23.18 -12.74 -28.19
N ALA A 565 24.20 -12.75 -29.07
CA ALA A 565 24.54 -13.88 -29.92
C ALA A 565 25.37 -14.99 -29.21
N GLU A 566 25.53 -14.90 -27.89
CA GLU A 566 26.31 -15.83 -27.05
C GLU A 566 27.79 -16.02 -27.47
N THR A 567 28.31 -15.17 -28.36
CA THR A 567 29.72 -15.20 -28.81
C THR A 567 30.73 -14.78 -27.74
N LEU A 568 30.25 -14.27 -26.61
CA LEU A 568 31.03 -13.91 -25.42
C LEU A 568 30.33 -14.47 -24.19
N GLU A 569 30.99 -15.39 -23.48
CA GLU A 569 30.49 -15.91 -22.20
C GLU A 569 30.63 -14.83 -21.12
N SER A 570 29.49 -14.34 -20.60
CA SER A 570 29.48 -13.42 -19.46
C SER A 570 29.25 -14.20 -18.17
N GLU A 571 30.28 -14.32 -17.33
CA GLU A 571 30.17 -14.97 -16.01
C GLU A 571 29.15 -14.28 -15.08
N ILE A 572 28.88 -12.99 -15.32
CA ILE A 572 27.94 -12.18 -14.53
C ILE A 572 26.74 -11.80 -15.39
N ALA A 573 25.54 -12.21 -14.97
CA ALA A 573 24.29 -11.84 -15.61
C ALA A 573 24.01 -10.33 -15.44
N SER A 574 24.12 -9.56 -16.52
CA SER A 574 23.93 -8.11 -16.54
C SER A 574 22.79 -7.71 -17.48
N PRO A 575 21.81 -6.87 -17.06
CA PRO A 575 20.78 -6.37 -17.96
C PRO A 575 21.37 -5.56 -19.11
N LEU A 576 20.91 -5.79 -20.34
CA LEU A 576 21.43 -5.13 -21.55
C LEU A 576 21.35 -3.58 -21.47
N LEU A 577 20.29 -3.03 -20.88
CA LEU A 577 20.16 -1.58 -20.67
C LEU A 577 21.19 -1.03 -19.67
N SER A 578 21.71 -1.86 -18.76
CA SER A 578 22.79 -1.48 -17.83
C SER A 578 24.10 -1.24 -18.57
N LEU A 579 24.37 -1.98 -19.64
CA LEU A 579 25.54 -1.74 -20.51
C LEU A 579 25.43 -0.39 -21.23
N VAL A 580 24.24 -0.05 -21.74
CA VAL A 580 23.99 1.25 -22.39
C VAL A 580 24.08 2.40 -21.38
N SER A 581 23.54 2.23 -20.16
CA SER A 581 23.68 3.20 -19.07
C SER A 581 25.14 3.38 -18.65
N SER A 582 25.92 2.30 -18.58
CA SER A 582 27.35 2.34 -18.30
C SER A 582 28.13 3.08 -19.40
N LEU A 583 27.77 2.89 -20.67
CA LEU A 583 28.35 3.64 -21.79
C LEU A 583 28.03 5.15 -21.68
N CYS A 584 26.80 5.51 -21.30
CA CYS A 584 26.44 6.91 -21.04
C CYS A 584 27.27 7.50 -19.90
N ASN A 585 27.44 6.78 -18.78
CA ASN A 585 28.26 7.21 -17.64
C ASN A 585 29.75 7.37 -18.00
N ILE A 586 30.30 6.44 -18.79
CA ILE A 586 31.69 6.52 -19.28
C ILE A 586 31.87 7.75 -20.17
N LEU A 587 30.94 7.99 -21.11
CA LEU A 587 30.97 9.19 -21.95
C LEU A 587 30.81 10.47 -21.13
N GLN A 588 29.93 10.48 -20.12
CA GLN A 588 29.75 11.61 -19.21
C GLN A 588 31.04 11.96 -18.47
N ALA A 589 31.77 10.95 -17.97
CA ALA A 589 33.07 11.11 -17.32
C ALA A 589 34.17 11.59 -18.30
N VAL A 590 34.25 11.01 -19.51
CA VAL A 590 35.22 11.40 -20.55
C VAL A 590 34.97 12.82 -21.06
N LEU A 591 33.71 13.27 -21.09
CA LEU A 591 33.32 14.62 -21.48
C LEU A 591 33.41 15.63 -20.33
N HIS A 592 33.89 15.22 -19.15
CA HIS A 592 33.97 16.03 -17.92
C HIS A 592 32.64 16.72 -17.55
N ILE A 593 31.53 16.01 -17.75
CA ILE A 593 30.19 16.49 -17.39
C ILE A 593 29.89 16.06 -15.94
N PRO A 594 29.41 16.98 -15.08
CA PRO A 594 29.00 16.64 -13.71
C PRO A 594 28.03 15.46 -13.66
N LEU A 595 28.29 14.50 -12.76
CA LEU A 595 27.39 13.36 -12.51
C LEU A 595 26.16 13.77 -11.68
N ASP A 596 26.33 14.72 -10.77
CA ASP A 596 25.25 15.39 -10.03
C ASP A 596 25.66 16.86 -9.73
N PRO A 597 25.05 17.86 -10.39
CA PRO A 597 25.31 19.27 -10.13
C PRO A 597 25.09 19.68 -8.66
N ALA A 598 24.20 18.99 -7.94
CA ALA A 598 23.92 19.26 -6.53
C ALA A 598 24.90 18.53 -5.58
N ALA A 599 25.63 17.51 -6.03
CA ALA A 599 26.73 16.91 -5.28
C ALA A 599 28.01 17.73 -5.41
N GLU A 600 28.32 18.23 -6.62
CA GLU A 600 29.46 19.12 -6.83
C GLU A 600 29.33 20.40 -6.01
N GLN A 601 28.15 21.02 -5.94
CA GLN A 601 27.92 22.18 -5.06
C GLN A 601 28.19 21.91 -3.57
N ARG A 602 28.03 20.66 -3.10
CA ARG A 602 28.37 20.26 -1.72
C ARG A 602 29.87 20.01 -1.54
N LEU A 603 30.55 19.48 -2.56
CA LEU A 603 32.01 19.38 -2.56
C LEU A 603 32.69 20.75 -2.68
N GLU A 604 32.14 21.70 -3.44
CA GLU A 604 32.69 23.06 -3.57
C GLU A 604 32.57 23.90 -2.28
N SER A 605 31.64 23.56 -1.39
CA SER A 605 31.49 24.20 -0.06
C SER A 605 32.47 23.67 0.99
N ASP A 606 32.82 22.38 0.97
CA ASP A 606 33.71 21.75 1.98
C ASP A 606 35.14 21.44 1.48
N GLY A 607 35.40 21.58 0.18
CA GLY A 607 36.69 21.22 -0.45
C GLY A 607 37.80 22.28 -0.29
N PRO A 608 39.09 21.88 -0.22
CA PRO A 608 40.22 22.80 -0.22
C PRO A 608 40.30 23.59 -1.53
N LYS A 609 40.75 24.85 -1.45
CA LYS A 609 40.65 25.83 -2.55
C LYS A 609 41.47 25.50 -3.81
N ASP A 610 42.41 24.57 -3.74
CA ASP A 610 43.36 24.29 -4.83
C ASP A 610 42.75 23.49 -5.99
N ASP A 611 41.69 22.69 -5.76
CA ASP A 611 41.02 21.93 -6.83
C ASP A 611 40.21 22.80 -7.80
N ARG A 612 39.95 24.08 -7.44
CA ARG A 612 39.24 25.04 -8.29
C ARG A 612 39.94 25.36 -9.61
N ALA A 613 41.22 24.98 -9.74
CA ALA A 613 41.99 25.14 -10.97
C ALA A 613 41.72 24.03 -12.02
N PHE A 614 41.13 22.89 -11.64
CA PHE A 614 40.93 21.75 -12.56
C PHE A 614 39.73 21.94 -13.51
N ASN A 615 38.77 22.81 -13.16
CA ASN A 615 37.56 23.08 -13.95
C ASN A 615 37.77 23.97 -15.19
N ALA A 616 39.01 24.34 -15.53
CA ALA A 616 39.33 25.10 -16.74
C ALA A 616 39.28 24.28 -18.06
N GLY A 617 38.92 22.99 -17.97
CA GLY A 617 38.96 22.01 -19.05
C GLY A 617 37.67 21.79 -19.85
N MET A 618 36.72 22.73 -19.88
CA MET A 618 35.51 22.55 -20.70
C MET A 618 35.88 22.44 -22.19
N HIS A 619 35.72 21.23 -22.74
CA HIS A 619 35.97 20.98 -24.15
C HIS A 619 34.99 21.77 -25.02
N THR A 620 35.53 22.58 -25.94
CA THR A 620 34.72 23.27 -26.94
C THR A 620 33.93 22.25 -27.79
N PRO A 621 32.75 22.61 -28.35
CA PRO A 621 31.99 21.72 -29.23
C PRO A 621 32.82 21.13 -30.38
N GLN A 622 33.82 21.87 -30.87
CA GLN A 622 34.76 21.41 -31.90
C GLN A 622 35.76 20.35 -31.39
N GLN A 623 36.20 20.42 -30.13
CA GLN A 623 37.03 19.38 -29.51
C GLN A 623 36.22 18.11 -29.27
N ILE A 624 34.98 18.23 -28.77
CA ILE A 624 34.06 17.10 -28.59
C ILE A 624 33.79 16.41 -29.94
N ARG A 625 33.40 17.17 -30.98
CA ARG A 625 33.20 16.63 -32.34
C ARG A 625 34.48 15.96 -32.89
N ARG A 626 35.68 16.52 -32.66
CA ARG A 626 36.95 15.89 -33.07
C ARG A 626 37.27 14.59 -32.32
N PHE A 627 37.03 14.54 -31.02
CA PHE A 627 37.23 13.34 -30.21
C PHE A 627 36.28 12.22 -30.67
N LEU A 628 34.98 12.51 -30.78
CA LEU A 628 33.98 11.56 -31.27
C LEU A 628 34.31 11.07 -32.69
N HIS A 629 34.68 11.97 -33.61
CA HIS A 629 35.05 11.60 -34.97
C HIS A 629 36.34 10.76 -35.04
N ALA A 630 37.29 10.94 -34.11
CA ALA A 630 38.45 10.06 -33.98
C ALA A 630 38.04 8.67 -33.47
N CYS A 631 37.17 8.60 -32.46
CA CYS A 631 36.60 7.34 -31.99
C CYS A 631 35.82 6.61 -33.08
N LEU A 632 35.07 7.29 -33.94
CA LEU A 632 34.38 6.70 -35.09
C LEU A 632 35.32 6.16 -36.16
N VAL A 633 36.41 6.87 -36.47
CA VAL A 633 37.42 6.35 -37.39
C VAL A 633 38.04 5.06 -36.81
N CYS A 634 38.33 5.02 -35.51
CA CYS A 634 38.78 3.80 -34.84
C CYS A 634 37.72 2.68 -34.80
N CYS A 635 36.47 2.97 -34.46
CA CYS A 635 35.39 1.97 -34.39
C CYS A 635 35.00 1.44 -35.77
N SER A 636 34.97 2.28 -36.81
CA SER A 636 34.73 1.82 -38.19
C SER A 636 35.89 1.00 -38.73
N LEU A 637 37.15 1.34 -38.40
CA LEU A 637 38.30 0.47 -38.64
C LEU A 637 38.18 -0.88 -37.91
N CYS A 638 37.73 -0.89 -36.65
CA CYS A 638 37.47 -2.12 -35.88
C CYS A 638 36.20 -2.88 -36.30
N SER A 639 35.33 -2.31 -37.14
CA SER A 639 34.15 -2.98 -37.71
C SER A 639 34.39 -3.49 -39.14
N LEU A 640 35.52 -3.09 -39.75
CA LEU A 640 36.04 -3.53 -41.04
C LEU A 640 37.15 -4.61 -40.90
N LEU A 641 37.56 -4.89 -39.66
CA LEU A 641 38.44 -5.99 -39.25
C LEU A 641 37.60 -7.13 -38.64
#